data_AF-A0A958XAF4-F1
#
_entry.id   AF-A0A958XAF4-F1
#
_cell.length_a   1.000
_cell.length_b   1.000
_cell.length_c   1.000
_cell.angle_alpha   90.00
_cell.angle_beta   90.00
_cell.angle_gamma   90.00
#
_symmetry.space_group_name_H-M   'P 1'
#
loop_
_entity.id
_entity.type
_entity.pdbx_description
1 polymer ?
#
loop_
_entity_poly.entity_id
_entity_poly.type
_entity_poly.pdbx_seq_one_letter_code
_entity_poly.pdbx_strand_id
1 'polypeptide(L)'
;MTTFRQIYYSFPLRLLALHFRNHLVLIGLWLFLALLMTGMVGRFFGMHYLILTPEYLGKVNFLSFLITGASFGAFVMIWNLTTYLLAANRFPFLATLSAPFTKFCLNNSLIPLAFFLTFLIASTRFQWYDELTHTAEVLWNITGFILGSVSLIVLLVGYLYLTNKDIASFLRPGTFIPSPGGRLLAPGYRLPTIWEIREGATRWRVDTYLTERFRLRLVRSVAHYNPEMLAKVFRQNHLNAVIVQVVALLTLMAQGIFMDSEWVRIPTGATVFILASIIMSMFGAITFWFRRWGPLVFVCLLFAVNYITGFGLFNYRNRAYGLDYREENRATYSYPAMQKLCSAENQQKDKAATLRILDNWLEKNRRAGNPRPKIVFMCVSGGGMRSSLWTLHTLQQADRATNGKLMSQTALISGASGGMLGAAYIREVYLRHHYGERLSVYDSTLLQDISKDLLNPVTFAVISNDLFFPISSFRSGNYTYRKDRGYLFESQLNENCHGLFSKRLADYRQPERNATVPMMVVSPFVLNDARRLLISPQGVSYLMKPPEHGHLASEMEIDGVDFGKLFAGQEADSLAFTSALRMNCTYPLILPNVWLPTDPSVEAMDAGFRDNYGITLAARFVHTFRDWILEHTGGVVFVQIRCWQKIDPIVKSDSKGILHNLITPASAAASLTAMQDFDQDNTLALLDDVLGKNKLEVVRFLYRPVHKQNEASMSLHLSTREKLDLMQSFYSEENRKSLAALKRILAR
;
A
#
# COMPACT_ATOMS: atom_id res chain seq x y z
N MET A 1 33.97 23.25 35.87
CA MET A 1 32.74 22.49 36.21
C MET A 1 31.43 23.30 36.06
N THR A 2 31.46 24.59 35.72
CA THR A 2 30.28 25.48 35.67
C THR A 2 29.45 25.37 34.38
N THR A 3 30.08 25.19 33.22
CA THR A 3 29.41 25.09 31.91
C THR A 3 28.60 23.81 31.72
N PHE A 4 29.16 22.65 32.08
CA PHE A 4 28.44 21.37 31.97
C PHE A 4 27.18 21.32 32.85
N ARG A 5 27.26 21.89 34.06
CA ARG A 5 26.11 22.03 34.96
C ARG A 5 25.05 22.96 34.34
N GLN A 6 25.43 24.10 33.80
CA GLN A 6 24.49 25.03 33.15
C GLN A 6 23.80 24.41 31.92
N ILE A 7 24.51 23.59 31.15
CA ILE A 7 23.95 22.84 30.01
C ILE A 7 22.98 21.77 30.53
N TYR A 8 23.38 20.94 31.48
CA TYR A 8 22.54 19.85 32.00
C TYR A 8 21.25 20.35 32.69
N TYR A 9 21.32 21.49 33.39
CA TYR A 9 20.15 22.12 34.02
C TYR A 9 19.42 23.12 33.11
N SER A 10 19.75 23.15 31.81
CA SER A 10 19.00 23.94 30.83
C SER A 10 17.62 23.35 30.56
N PHE A 11 16.66 24.22 30.29
CA PHE A 11 15.29 23.80 30.04
C PHE A 11 15.13 22.82 28.87
N PRO A 12 15.82 22.99 27.72
CA PRO A 12 15.73 22.03 26.61
C PRO A 12 16.19 20.62 26.96
N LEU A 13 17.33 20.49 27.65
CA LEU A 13 17.85 19.16 28.03
C LEU A 13 17.02 18.52 29.15
N ARG A 14 16.46 19.33 30.05
CA ARG A 14 15.52 18.84 31.06
C ARG A 14 14.22 18.34 30.46
N LEU A 15 13.69 19.01 29.44
CA LEU A 15 12.53 18.52 28.69
C LEU A 15 12.87 17.22 27.95
N LEU A 16 14.02 17.14 27.28
CA LEU A 16 14.45 15.92 26.60
C LEU A 16 14.51 14.72 27.57
N ALA A 17 15.19 14.89 28.71
CA ALA A 17 15.27 13.84 29.74
C ALA A 17 13.89 13.49 30.33
N LEU A 18 12.98 14.44 30.43
CA LEU A 18 11.60 14.19 30.86
C LEU A 18 10.84 13.31 29.87
N HIS A 19 11.00 13.56 28.56
CA HIS A 19 10.34 12.79 27.51
C HIS A 19 10.79 11.34 27.50
N PHE A 20 12.09 11.08 27.59
CA PHE A 20 12.63 9.70 27.68
C PHE A 20 12.19 8.97 28.95
N ARG A 21 11.85 9.71 30.02
CA ARG A 21 11.38 9.10 31.27
C ARG A 21 9.88 8.82 31.27
N ASN A 22 9.04 9.71 30.72
CA ASN A 22 7.59 9.67 30.93
C ASN A 22 6.75 9.63 29.65
N HIS A 23 7.34 9.87 28.48
CA HIS A 23 6.63 10.01 27.20
C HIS A 23 7.18 9.07 26.12
N LEU A 24 7.54 7.84 26.53
CA LEU A 24 8.15 6.82 25.66
C LEU A 24 7.29 6.48 24.43
N VAL A 25 5.97 6.41 24.58
CA VAL A 25 5.05 6.14 23.44
C VAL A 25 5.12 7.27 22.41
N LEU A 26 5.17 8.53 22.88
CA LEU A 26 5.26 9.68 21.98
C LEU A 26 6.62 9.76 21.27
N ILE A 27 7.73 9.45 21.96
CA ILE A 27 9.05 9.32 21.33
C ILE A 27 9.07 8.15 20.34
N GLY A 28 8.44 7.03 20.70
CA GLY A 28 8.33 5.86 19.84
C GLY A 28 7.69 6.19 18.50
N LEU A 29 6.69 7.07 18.48
CA LEU A 29 6.07 7.56 17.24
C LEU A 29 7.06 8.35 16.36
N TRP A 30 7.83 9.29 16.94
CA TRP A 30 8.87 10.02 16.20
C TRP A 30 9.94 9.09 15.64
N LEU A 31 10.40 8.13 16.46
CA LEU A 31 11.40 7.15 16.07
C LEU A 31 10.87 6.24 14.95
N PHE A 32 9.64 5.76 15.08
CA PHE A 32 8.99 4.92 14.08
C PHE A 32 8.89 5.63 12.72
N LEU A 33 8.42 6.89 12.71
CA LEU A 33 8.39 7.69 11.48
C LEU A 33 9.79 7.92 10.89
N ALA A 34 10.81 8.14 11.72
CA ALA A 34 12.18 8.31 11.26
C ALA A 34 12.76 7.01 10.67
N LEU A 35 12.44 5.86 11.27
CA LEU A 35 12.86 4.54 10.77
C LEU A 35 12.17 4.18 9.44
N LEU A 36 10.89 4.53 9.28
CA LEU A 36 10.18 4.40 8.00
C LEU A 36 10.79 5.31 6.93
N MET A 37 10.98 6.58 7.25
CA MET A 37 11.53 7.59 6.34
C MET A 37 12.96 7.26 5.88
N THR A 38 13.80 6.74 6.78
CA THR A 38 15.19 6.36 6.44
C THR A 38 15.29 5.02 5.70
N GLY A 39 14.18 4.30 5.54
CA GLY A 39 14.17 2.96 4.94
C GLY A 39 14.84 1.89 5.79
N MET A 40 15.07 2.14 7.09
CA MET A 40 15.51 1.12 8.05
C MET A 40 14.41 0.07 8.27
N VAL A 41 13.14 0.48 8.14
CA VAL A 41 11.97 -0.38 8.22
C VAL A 41 11.14 -0.22 6.94
N GLY A 42 10.65 -1.32 6.38
CA GLY A 42 9.68 -1.27 5.27
C GLY A 42 10.24 -0.87 3.90
N ARG A 43 11.57 -0.86 3.70
CA ARG A 43 12.20 -0.53 2.41
C ARG A 43 11.75 -1.45 1.27
N PHE A 44 11.63 -2.74 1.54
CA PHE A 44 11.19 -3.74 0.56
C PHE A 44 9.80 -3.43 -0.01
N PHE A 45 8.89 -2.91 0.83
CA PHE A 45 7.53 -2.54 0.46
C PHE A 45 7.39 -1.07 -0.02
N GLY A 46 8.49 -0.34 -0.18
CA GLY A 46 8.45 1.06 -0.64
C GLY A 46 7.87 2.06 0.38
N MET A 47 7.78 1.71 1.67
CA MET A 47 7.14 2.58 2.69
C MET A 47 7.82 3.96 2.85
N HIS A 48 9.10 4.05 2.55
CA HIS A 48 9.86 5.29 2.59
C HIS A 48 9.42 6.30 1.49
N TYR A 49 8.92 5.82 0.34
CA TYR A 49 8.37 6.67 -0.72
C TYR A 49 7.20 7.52 -0.21
N LEU A 50 6.35 6.94 0.64
CA LEU A 50 5.19 7.63 1.21
C LEU A 50 5.53 8.98 1.85
N ILE A 51 6.72 9.11 2.43
CA ILE A 51 7.17 10.32 3.12
C ILE A 51 8.12 11.14 2.23
N LEU A 52 9.01 10.48 1.48
CA LEU A 52 10.08 11.15 0.74
C LEU A 52 9.66 11.65 -0.65
N THR A 53 8.64 11.06 -1.27
CA THR A 53 8.07 11.45 -2.58
C THR A 53 6.64 11.92 -2.39
N PRO A 54 6.42 13.12 -1.84
CA PRO A 54 5.08 13.67 -1.73
C PRO A 54 4.56 13.92 -3.14
N GLU A 55 3.54 13.18 -3.56
CA GLU A 55 2.89 13.38 -4.86
C GLU A 55 1.58 14.12 -4.67
N TYR A 56 1.35 15.14 -5.51
CA TYR A 56 0.08 15.85 -5.58
C TYR A 56 -0.28 16.10 -7.05
N LEU A 57 -1.50 15.71 -7.45
CA LEU A 57 -1.97 15.81 -8.84
C LEU A 57 -1.01 15.14 -9.85
N GLY A 58 -0.49 13.95 -9.51
CA GLY A 58 0.43 13.21 -10.37
C GLY A 58 1.86 13.76 -10.43
N LYS A 59 2.21 14.75 -9.59
CA LYS A 59 3.51 15.45 -9.66
C LYS A 59 4.15 15.60 -8.29
N VAL A 60 5.48 15.40 -8.26
CA VAL A 60 6.34 15.72 -7.11
C VAL A 60 6.99 17.08 -7.38
N ASN A 61 6.49 18.12 -6.73
CA ASN A 61 6.91 19.51 -6.96
C ASN A 61 6.82 20.38 -5.69
N PHE A 62 7.14 21.66 -5.80
CA PHE A 62 7.03 22.63 -4.71
C PHE A 62 5.71 22.56 -3.94
N LEU A 63 4.57 22.46 -4.62
CA LEU A 63 3.25 22.44 -3.98
C LEU A 63 3.04 21.17 -3.15
N SER A 64 3.47 20.01 -3.67
CA SER A 64 3.41 18.75 -2.93
C SER A 64 4.27 18.77 -1.65
N PHE A 65 5.46 19.37 -1.73
CA PHE A 65 6.32 19.58 -0.57
C PHE A 65 5.78 20.65 0.39
N LEU A 66 5.13 21.70 -0.12
CA LEU A 66 4.48 22.74 0.67
C LEU A 66 3.36 22.16 1.56
N ILE A 67 2.48 21.32 0.99
CA ILE A 67 1.37 20.68 1.73
C ILE A 67 1.92 19.70 2.78
N THR A 68 2.94 18.93 2.41
CA THR A 68 3.61 17.99 3.33
C THR A 68 4.32 18.73 4.46
N GLY A 69 4.98 19.84 4.15
CA GLY A 69 5.61 20.73 5.11
C GLY A 69 4.60 21.35 6.06
N ALA A 70 3.47 21.85 5.55
CA ALA A 70 2.39 22.36 6.39
C ALA A 70 1.92 21.29 7.37
N SER A 71 1.65 20.07 6.90
CA SER A 71 1.22 18.96 7.77
C SER A 71 2.28 18.56 8.80
N PHE A 72 3.57 18.62 8.44
CA PHE A 72 4.67 18.48 9.41
C PHE A 72 4.65 19.61 10.45
N GLY A 73 4.43 20.86 10.04
CA GLY A 73 4.24 21.99 10.95
C GLY A 73 3.10 21.77 11.96
N ALA A 74 1.96 21.22 11.51
CA ALA A 74 0.86 20.84 12.39
C ALA A 74 1.28 19.74 13.38
N PHE A 75 1.99 18.72 12.90
CA PHE A 75 2.51 17.64 13.74
C PHE A 75 3.45 18.16 14.84
N VAL A 76 4.36 19.09 14.51
CA VAL A 76 5.23 19.76 15.48
C VAL A 76 4.43 20.57 16.50
N MET A 77 3.38 21.28 16.06
CA MET A 77 2.53 22.04 16.98
C MET A 77 1.73 21.14 17.91
N ILE A 78 1.20 20.02 17.41
CA ILE A 78 0.45 19.04 18.21
C ILE A 78 1.36 18.33 19.21
N TRP A 79 2.61 18.04 18.84
CA TRP A 79 3.64 17.60 19.79
C TRP A 79 3.84 18.60 20.92
N ASN A 80 4.00 19.88 20.59
CA ASN A 80 4.19 20.92 21.59
C ASN A 80 2.96 21.12 22.48
N LEU A 81 1.76 21.13 21.92
CA LEU A 81 0.51 21.23 22.69
C LEU A 81 0.32 20.03 23.63
N THR A 82 0.55 18.82 23.12
CA THR A 82 0.38 17.57 23.90
C THR A 82 1.39 17.48 25.02
N THR A 83 2.67 17.77 24.75
CA THR A 83 3.71 17.71 25.77
C THR A 83 3.60 18.87 26.76
N TYR A 84 3.16 20.06 26.32
CA TYR A 84 2.82 21.15 27.23
C TYR A 84 1.71 20.73 28.20
N LEU A 85 0.65 20.10 27.69
CA LEU A 85 -0.45 19.59 28.52
C LEU A 85 0.03 18.61 29.60
N LEU A 86 0.92 17.68 29.23
CA LEU A 86 1.38 16.63 30.14
C LEU A 86 2.48 17.08 31.11
N ALA A 87 3.29 18.07 30.74
CA ALA A 87 4.51 18.44 31.46
C ALA A 87 4.50 19.84 32.07
N ALA A 88 3.64 20.77 31.65
CA ALA A 88 3.72 22.16 32.09
C ALA A 88 3.54 22.34 33.60
N ASN A 89 2.77 21.46 34.26
CA ASN A 89 2.60 21.47 35.71
C ASN A 89 3.91 21.20 36.48
N ARG A 90 4.90 20.54 35.87
CA ARG A 90 6.22 20.26 36.47
C ARG A 90 7.18 21.45 36.38
N PHE A 91 6.83 22.47 35.58
CA PHE A 91 7.62 23.67 35.35
C PHE A 91 6.82 24.95 35.64
N PRO A 92 6.52 25.24 36.93
CA PRO A 92 5.67 26.37 37.31
C PRO A 92 6.21 27.74 36.85
N PHE A 93 7.51 27.85 36.62
CA PHE A 93 8.14 29.11 36.20
C PHE A 93 7.63 29.59 34.85
N LEU A 94 7.16 28.69 33.98
CA LEU A 94 6.58 29.05 32.69
C LEU A 94 5.45 30.06 32.83
N ALA A 95 4.59 29.88 33.84
CA ALA A 95 3.45 30.76 34.07
C ALA A 95 3.82 32.18 34.52
N THR A 96 5.08 32.42 34.90
CA THR A 96 5.59 33.76 35.24
C THR A 96 6.12 34.53 34.03
N LEU A 97 6.19 33.87 32.87
CA LEU A 97 6.72 34.44 31.63
C LEU A 97 5.58 34.95 30.76
N SER A 98 5.81 36.03 30.03
CA SER A 98 4.96 36.40 28.89
C SER A 98 4.93 35.26 27.87
N ALA A 99 3.83 35.00 27.17
CA ALA A 99 3.75 33.94 26.14
C ALA A 99 4.39 32.59 26.57
N PRO A 100 3.89 31.95 27.65
CA PRO A 100 4.49 30.75 28.25
C PRO A 100 4.61 29.57 27.28
N PHE A 101 3.60 29.40 26.42
CA PHE A 101 3.55 28.34 25.43
C PHE A 101 4.63 28.51 24.36
N THR A 102 4.81 29.72 23.81
CA THR A 102 5.84 30.00 22.80
C THR A 102 7.24 29.68 23.32
N LYS A 103 7.54 30.09 24.56
CA LYS A 103 8.82 29.76 25.20
C LYS A 103 8.97 28.25 25.45
N PHE A 104 7.90 27.55 25.80
CA PHE A 104 7.92 26.09 25.87
C PHE A 104 8.26 25.47 24.52
N CYS A 105 7.58 25.86 23.43
CA CYS A 105 7.83 25.33 22.09
C CYS A 105 9.28 25.49 21.64
N LEU A 106 9.88 26.67 21.88
CA LEU A 106 11.28 26.94 21.54
C LEU A 106 12.23 26.00 22.28
N ASN A 107 12.00 25.76 23.57
CA ASN A 107 12.84 24.88 24.38
C ASN A 107 12.52 23.40 24.15
N ASN A 108 11.35 23.06 23.61
CA ASN A 108 10.91 21.71 23.29
C ASN A 108 11.16 21.31 21.83
N SER A 109 12.05 22.02 21.14
CA SER A 109 12.30 21.88 19.70
C SER A 109 13.32 20.80 19.33
N LEU A 110 14.09 20.24 20.28
CA LEU A 110 15.20 19.31 19.99
C LEU A 110 14.77 18.08 19.20
N ILE A 111 13.68 17.40 19.59
CA ILE A 111 13.17 16.20 18.88
C ILE A 111 12.62 16.59 17.50
N PRO A 112 11.69 17.56 17.37
CA PRO A 112 11.23 18.05 16.08
C PRO A 112 12.36 18.49 15.14
N LEU A 113 13.37 19.20 15.65
CA LEU A 113 14.50 19.71 14.86
C LEU A 113 15.39 18.56 14.38
N ALA A 114 15.67 17.58 15.24
CA ALA A 114 16.45 16.40 14.84
C ALA A 114 15.72 15.62 13.72
N PHE A 115 14.41 15.43 13.85
CA PHE A 115 13.60 14.79 12.82
C PHE A 115 13.60 15.61 11.52
N PHE A 116 13.40 16.93 11.61
CA PHE A 116 13.41 17.85 10.47
C PHE A 116 14.74 17.79 9.71
N LEU A 117 15.88 17.85 10.41
CA LEU A 117 17.20 17.73 9.79
C LEU A 117 17.39 16.38 9.12
N THR A 118 16.95 15.30 9.77
CA THR A 118 17.00 13.95 9.20
C THR A 118 16.15 13.84 7.94
N PHE A 119 14.96 14.45 7.93
CA PHE A 119 14.08 14.53 6.76
C PHE A 119 14.73 15.28 5.61
N LEU A 120 15.32 16.45 5.86
CA LEU A 120 16.02 17.22 4.82
C LEU A 120 17.17 16.43 4.20
N ILE A 121 17.98 15.75 5.02
CA ILE A 121 19.09 14.92 4.54
C ILE A 121 18.55 13.74 3.72
N ALA A 122 17.58 13.01 4.25
CA ALA A 122 17.00 11.85 3.60
C ALA A 122 16.30 12.22 2.27
N SER A 123 15.50 13.29 2.26
CA SER A 123 14.78 13.77 1.08
C SER A 123 15.73 14.31 0.01
N THR A 124 16.77 15.07 0.38
CA THR A 124 17.77 15.57 -0.58
C THR A 124 18.53 14.42 -1.22
N ARG A 125 18.98 13.45 -0.40
CA ARG A 125 19.63 12.24 -0.90
C ARG A 125 18.71 11.46 -1.84
N PHE A 126 17.47 11.26 -1.45
CA PHE A 126 16.49 10.52 -2.24
C PHE A 126 16.21 11.18 -3.59
N GLN A 127 15.97 12.50 -3.60
CA GLN A 127 15.72 13.23 -4.85
C GLN A 127 16.92 13.18 -5.82
N TRP A 128 18.16 13.26 -5.32
CA TRP A 128 19.35 13.14 -6.16
C TRP A 128 19.60 11.73 -6.68
N TYR A 129 19.55 10.72 -5.81
CA TYR A 129 19.99 9.37 -6.17
C TYR A 129 18.88 8.47 -6.70
N ASP A 130 17.65 8.60 -6.19
CA ASP A 130 16.53 7.71 -6.52
C ASP A 130 15.58 8.35 -7.55
N GLU A 131 15.33 9.66 -7.49
CA GLU A 131 14.51 10.38 -8.49
C GLU A 131 15.31 11.07 -9.60
N LEU A 132 16.64 11.15 -9.47
CA LEU A 132 17.52 11.79 -10.46
C LEU A 132 17.12 13.25 -10.78
N THR A 133 16.58 13.94 -9.78
CA THR A 133 16.07 15.32 -9.91
C THR A 133 17.22 16.33 -9.98
N HIS A 134 17.06 17.39 -10.77
CA HIS A 134 18.08 18.44 -10.91
C HIS A 134 18.26 19.25 -9.62
N THR A 135 19.49 19.66 -9.28
CA THR A 135 19.81 20.35 -8.01
C THR A 135 18.95 21.59 -7.75
N ALA A 136 18.65 22.38 -8.79
CA ALA A 136 17.79 23.57 -8.64
C ALA A 136 16.36 23.19 -8.22
N GLU A 137 15.81 22.11 -8.77
CA GLU A 137 14.48 21.61 -8.44
C GLU A 137 14.46 21.00 -7.03
N VAL A 138 15.52 20.30 -6.63
CA VAL A 138 15.67 19.80 -5.25
C VAL A 138 15.64 20.95 -4.25
N LEU A 139 16.42 22.02 -4.49
CA LEU A 139 16.41 23.21 -3.62
C LEU A 139 15.03 23.88 -3.60
N TRP A 140 14.34 23.92 -4.74
CA TRP A 140 12.99 24.47 -4.85
C TRP A 140 11.97 23.66 -4.03
N ASN A 141 11.99 22.34 -4.16
CA ASN A 141 11.14 21.41 -3.42
C ASN A 141 11.38 21.51 -1.90
N ILE A 142 12.64 21.52 -1.48
CA ILE A 142 13.01 21.69 -0.07
C ILE A 142 12.53 23.05 0.47
N THR A 143 12.67 24.12 -0.31
CA THR A 143 12.15 25.44 0.06
C THR A 143 10.64 25.41 0.27
N GLY A 144 9.91 24.67 -0.59
CA GLY A 144 8.47 24.42 -0.40
C GLY A 144 8.15 23.76 0.93
N PHE A 145 8.87 22.71 1.31
CA PHE A 145 8.68 22.05 2.61
C PHE A 145 8.93 22.98 3.80
N ILE A 146 10.01 23.78 3.74
CA ILE A 146 10.36 24.73 4.80
C ILE A 146 9.28 25.81 4.91
N LEU A 147 8.88 26.42 3.80
CA LEU A 147 7.83 27.45 3.77
C LEU A 147 6.49 26.91 4.26
N GLY A 148 6.13 25.68 3.89
CA GLY A 148 4.91 25.03 4.37
C GLY A 148 4.94 24.84 5.88
N SER A 149 6.06 24.31 6.39
CA SER A 149 6.24 24.07 7.83
C SER A 149 6.18 25.37 8.64
N VAL A 150 6.92 26.39 8.20
CA VAL A 150 6.97 27.69 8.88
C VAL A 150 5.63 28.40 8.80
N SER A 151 4.98 28.43 7.63
CA SER A 151 3.70 29.12 7.46
C SER A 151 2.61 28.56 8.37
N LEU A 152 2.49 27.23 8.48
CA LEU A 152 1.49 26.64 9.36
C LEU A 152 1.81 26.82 10.85
N ILE A 153 3.09 26.73 11.24
CA ILE A 153 3.50 27.02 12.62
C ILE A 153 3.17 28.48 12.97
N VAL A 154 3.49 29.44 12.10
CA VAL A 154 3.18 30.87 12.31
C VAL A 154 1.68 31.10 12.40
N LEU A 155 0.89 30.48 11.53
CA LEU A 155 -0.57 30.56 11.56
C LEU A 155 -1.14 30.04 12.89
N LEU A 156 -0.71 28.85 13.32
CA LEU A 156 -1.18 28.24 14.57
C LEU A 156 -0.71 29.03 15.80
N VAL A 157 0.52 29.53 15.81
CA VAL A 157 1.03 30.42 16.87
C VAL A 157 0.24 31.73 16.90
N GLY A 158 -0.07 32.32 15.75
CA GLY A 158 -0.91 33.52 15.64
C GLY A 158 -2.33 33.28 16.18
N TYR A 159 -2.96 32.16 15.80
CA TYR A 159 -4.26 31.74 16.32
C TYR A 159 -4.24 31.59 17.85
N LEU A 160 -3.23 30.90 18.38
CA LEU A 160 -3.07 30.71 19.82
C LEU A 160 -2.74 32.02 20.54
N TYR A 161 -1.99 32.93 19.93
CA TYR A 161 -1.70 34.25 20.49
C TYR A 161 -2.98 35.10 20.60
N LEU A 162 -3.86 35.06 19.60
CA LEU A 162 -5.14 35.78 19.63
C LEU A 162 -6.14 35.17 20.61
N THR A 163 -6.12 33.85 20.79
CA THR A 163 -7.14 33.13 21.58
C THR A 163 -6.71 32.92 23.05
N ASN A 164 -5.40 32.91 23.33
CA ASN A 164 -4.88 32.77 24.69
C ASN A 164 -4.82 34.14 25.37
N LYS A 165 -5.65 34.32 26.39
CA LYS A 165 -5.64 35.54 27.21
C LYS A 165 -4.52 35.47 28.24
N ASP A 166 -3.63 36.46 28.25
CA ASP A 166 -2.57 36.58 29.26
C ASP A 166 -3.15 36.79 30.66
N ILE A 167 -2.38 36.39 31.69
CA ILE A 167 -2.70 36.63 33.12
C ILE A 167 -3.06 38.10 33.39
N ALA A 168 -2.44 39.04 32.65
CA ALA A 168 -2.72 40.47 32.74
C ALA A 168 -4.18 40.84 32.41
N SER A 169 -4.89 40.05 31.59
CA SER A 169 -6.31 40.27 31.29
C SER A 169 -7.26 39.79 32.40
N PHE A 170 -6.80 38.87 33.25
CA PHE A 170 -7.50 38.43 34.45
C PHE A 170 -7.24 39.35 35.65
N LEU A 171 -6.20 40.17 35.56
CA LEU A 171 -5.87 41.23 36.51
C LEU A 171 -6.58 42.53 36.12
N ARG A 172 -7.91 42.53 36.06
CA ARG A 172 -8.66 43.79 36.22
C ARG A 172 -8.61 44.17 37.70
N PRO A 173 -8.07 45.35 38.07
CA PRO A 173 -8.10 45.77 39.47
C PRO A 173 -9.56 46.03 39.86
N GLY A 174 -10.08 45.30 40.84
CA GLY A 174 -11.27 45.76 41.58
C GLY A 174 -12.50 44.85 41.70
N THR A 175 -12.55 43.62 41.15
CA THR A 175 -13.73 42.75 41.38
C THR A 175 -13.35 41.29 41.65
N PHE A 176 -12.75 41.05 42.82
CA PHE A 176 -12.77 39.72 43.43
C PHE A 176 -13.87 39.70 44.51
N ILE A 177 -15.07 39.28 44.12
CA ILE A 177 -16.12 38.90 45.07
C ILE A 177 -16.13 37.37 45.10
N PRO A 178 -15.70 36.71 46.19
CA PRO A 178 -15.87 35.27 46.30
C PRO A 178 -17.37 34.97 46.40
N SER A 179 -17.92 34.22 45.44
CA SER A 179 -19.26 33.64 45.59
C SER A 179 -19.15 32.39 46.48
N PRO A 180 -19.68 32.41 47.72
CA PRO A 180 -19.75 31.23 48.54
C PRO A 180 -20.91 30.37 48.01
N GLY A 181 -20.62 29.19 47.45
CA GLY A 181 -21.69 28.21 47.15
C GLY A 181 -21.63 27.46 45.83
N GLY A 182 -20.61 27.62 44.99
CA GLY A 182 -20.46 26.85 43.75
C GLY A 182 -19.98 25.40 43.97
N ARG A 183 -20.76 24.56 44.65
CA ARG A 183 -20.52 23.11 44.70
C ARG A 183 -21.01 22.46 43.40
N LEU A 184 -20.12 22.36 42.41
CA LEU A 184 -20.17 21.37 41.32
C LEU A 184 -18.73 20.90 41.05
N LEU A 185 -18.18 20.13 41.98
CA LEU A 185 -16.92 19.39 41.79
C LEU A 185 -17.25 17.90 41.87
N ALA A 186 -16.76 17.15 40.87
CA ALA A 186 -16.75 15.69 40.90
C ALA A 186 -15.97 15.20 42.15
N PRO A 187 -16.39 14.11 42.81
CA PRO A 187 -15.73 13.61 44.01
C PRO A 187 -14.32 13.09 43.66
N GLY A 188 -13.28 13.61 44.33
CA GLY A 188 -11.92 13.07 44.24
C GLY A 188 -10.79 14.06 43.90
N TYR A 189 -11.09 15.34 43.64
CA TYR A 189 -10.04 16.36 43.55
C TYR A 189 -9.52 16.75 44.93
N ARG A 190 -8.44 16.14 45.40
CA ARG A 190 -7.55 16.79 46.37
C ARG A 190 -6.69 17.81 45.63
N LEU A 191 -6.91 19.09 45.92
CA LEU A 191 -5.91 20.13 45.64
C LEU A 191 -4.59 19.71 46.33
N PRO A 192 -3.44 19.84 45.65
CA PRO A 192 -2.15 19.55 46.27
C PRO A 192 -2.01 20.38 47.54
N THR A 193 -1.60 19.72 48.61
CA THR A 193 -1.54 20.30 49.95
C THR A 193 -0.52 21.43 49.97
N ILE A 194 -0.75 22.51 50.72
CA ILE A 194 0.16 23.68 50.82
C ILE A 194 1.61 23.23 51.13
N TRP A 195 1.77 22.13 51.87
CA TRP A 195 3.04 21.48 52.18
C TRP A 195 3.74 20.83 50.97
N GLU A 196 3.00 20.13 50.09
CA GLU A 196 3.54 19.50 48.86
C GLU A 196 3.99 20.55 47.82
N ILE A 197 3.40 21.74 47.86
CA ILE A 197 3.79 22.91 47.05
C ILE A 197 5.02 23.60 47.65
N ARG A 198 5.17 23.58 48.98
CA ARG A 198 6.29 24.19 49.74
C ARG A 198 7.57 23.34 49.66
N GLU A 199 7.48 22.02 49.65
CA GLU A 199 8.64 21.11 49.62
C GLU A 199 9.22 20.85 48.22
N GLY A 200 8.53 21.26 47.14
CA GLY A 200 9.09 21.18 45.78
C GLY A 200 9.25 19.75 45.22
N ALA A 201 8.62 18.73 45.82
CA ALA A 201 8.74 17.32 45.44
C ALA A 201 8.32 16.99 43.98
N THR A 202 7.61 17.90 43.30
CA THR A 202 7.20 17.76 41.88
C THR A 202 7.96 18.67 40.91
N ARG A 203 8.88 19.52 41.39
CA ARG A 203 9.59 20.52 40.57
C ARG A 203 10.88 19.94 40.00
N TRP A 204 10.95 19.85 38.67
CA TRP A 204 12.22 19.58 38.01
C TRP A 204 13.08 20.84 38.06
N ARG A 205 14.30 20.72 38.59
CA ARG A 205 15.24 21.85 38.66
C ARG A 205 15.67 22.27 37.25
N VAL A 206 15.36 23.52 36.92
CA VAL A 206 15.75 24.19 35.67
C VAL A 206 16.41 25.50 36.06
N ASP A 207 17.65 25.70 35.63
CA ASP A 207 18.45 26.87 35.99
C ASP A 207 18.39 27.94 34.88
N THR A 208 18.34 27.52 33.61
CA THR A 208 18.30 28.41 32.44
C THR A 208 17.24 28.00 31.42
N TYR A 209 16.68 28.96 30.69
CA TYR A 209 15.77 28.73 29.57
C TYR A 209 16.09 29.65 28.38
N LEU A 210 15.70 29.23 27.18
CA LEU A 210 15.87 30.00 25.95
C LEU A 210 14.71 30.98 25.75
N THR A 211 15.02 32.24 25.46
CA THR A 211 14.05 33.31 25.14
C THR A 211 13.77 33.39 23.64
N GLU A 212 12.78 34.20 23.24
CA GLU A 212 12.38 34.43 21.83
C GLU A 212 13.51 35.00 20.98
N ARG A 213 14.50 35.66 21.59
CA ARG A 213 15.70 36.19 20.92
C ARG A 213 16.88 35.19 20.94
N PHE A 214 16.63 33.92 21.20
CA PHE A 214 17.64 32.85 21.37
C PHE A 214 18.71 33.16 22.42
N ARG A 215 18.38 34.00 23.42
CA ARG A 215 19.27 34.29 24.56
C ARG A 215 18.93 33.43 25.75
N LEU A 216 19.94 32.88 26.42
CA LEU A 216 19.79 32.16 27.68
C LEU A 216 19.44 33.15 28.80
N ARG A 217 18.39 32.86 29.57
CA ARG A 217 18.03 33.60 30.79
C ARG A 217 17.86 32.66 31.97
N LEU A 218 18.13 33.19 33.16
CA LEU A 218 17.94 32.49 34.43
C LEU A 218 16.44 32.42 34.78
N VAL A 219 16.04 31.28 35.33
CA VAL A 219 14.67 31.06 35.82
C VAL A 219 14.43 31.89 37.09
N ARG A 220 13.28 32.59 37.16
CA ARG A 220 12.87 33.36 38.35
C ARG A 220 12.09 32.48 39.33
N SER A 221 12.21 32.76 40.63
CA SER A 221 11.48 32.03 41.68
C SER A 221 9.96 32.25 41.56
N VAL A 222 9.20 31.18 41.78
CA VAL A 222 7.74 31.11 41.62
C VAL A 222 7.02 31.02 42.96
N ALA A 223 7.71 31.28 44.07
CA ALA A 223 7.22 31.05 45.43
C ALA A 223 6.03 31.93 45.85
N HIS A 224 5.54 32.86 45.02
CA HIS A 224 4.60 33.93 45.41
C HIS A 224 3.26 33.93 44.64
N TYR A 225 2.98 32.94 43.79
CA TYR A 225 1.73 32.89 43.00
C TYR A 225 0.74 31.84 43.52
N ASN A 226 -0.57 32.19 43.54
CA ASN A 226 -1.65 31.30 43.96
C ASN A 226 -1.84 30.13 42.96
N PRO A 227 -1.79 28.87 43.40
CA PRO A 227 -1.97 27.66 42.57
C PRO A 227 -3.25 27.64 41.73
N GLU A 228 -4.33 28.26 42.21
CA GLU A 228 -5.63 28.26 41.50
C GLU A 228 -5.63 29.12 40.22
N MET A 229 -4.88 30.23 40.24
CA MET A 229 -4.69 31.11 39.08
C MET A 229 -3.88 30.42 37.98
N LEU A 230 -2.83 29.69 38.38
CA LEU A 230 -2.01 28.88 37.48
C LEU A 230 -2.88 27.81 36.80
N ALA A 231 -3.74 27.13 37.54
CA ALA A 231 -4.66 26.12 37.02
C ALA A 231 -5.72 26.67 36.04
N LYS A 232 -6.13 27.94 36.15
CA LYS A 232 -7.07 28.56 35.19
C LYS A 232 -6.43 28.81 33.82
N VAL A 233 -5.19 29.33 33.78
CA VAL A 233 -4.46 29.56 32.52
C VAL A 233 -4.17 28.24 31.80
N PHE A 234 -3.81 27.17 32.55
CA PHE A 234 -3.61 25.85 31.96
C PHE A 234 -4.89 25.24 31.38
N ARG A 235 -6.08 25.53 31.94
CA ARG A 235 -7.38 25.05 31.43
C ARG A 235 -7.85 25.74 30.14
N GLN A 236 -7.58 27.05 29.98
CA GLN A 236 -7.94 27.77 28.75
C GLN A 236 -7.10 27.30 27.55
N ASN A 237 -5.79 27.14 27.74
CA ASN A 237 -4.90 26.63 26.69
C ASN A 237 -5.24 25.19 26.28
N HIS A 238 -5.86 24.41 27.18
CA HIS A 238 -6.33 23.05 26.91
C HIS A 238 -7.53 23.03 25.95
N LEU A 239 -8.54 23.90 26.15
CA LEU A 239 -9.73 23.92 25.29
C LEU A 239 -9.37 24.29 23.84
N ASN A 240 -8.50 25.29 23.65
CA ASN A 240 -8.03 25.70 22.33
C ASN A 240 -7.27 24.55 21.62
N ALA A 241 -6.47 23.79 22.36
CA ALA A 241 -5.77 22.62 21.82
C ALA A 241 -6.74 21.53 21.34
N VAL A 242 -7.81 21.27 22.10
CA VAL A 242 -8.85 20.29 21.72
C VAL A 242 -9.62 20.76 20.49
N ILE A 243 -9.96 22.05 20.38
CA ILE A 243 -10.66 22.60 19.21
C ILE A 243 -9.84 22.38 17.93
N VAL A 244 -8.53 22.70 17.95
CA VAL A 244 -7.64 22.47 16.80
C VAL A 244 -7.61 21.00 16.39
N GLN A 245 -7.65 20.08 17.36
CA GLN A 245 -7.65 18.63 17.11
C GLN A 245 -8.97 18.17 16.48
N VAL A 246 -10.12 18.64 16.98
CA VAL A 246 -11.44 18.32 16.42
C VAL A 246 -11.55 18.84 14.98
N VAL A 247 -11.08 20.07 14.71
CA VAL A 247 -11.06 20.62 13.35
C VAL A 247 -10.20 19.77 12.42
N ALA A 248 -8.99 19.39 12.83
CA ALA A 248 -8.11 18.54 12.03
C ALA A 248 -8.73 17.16 11.71
N LEU A 249 -9.40 16.56 12.70
CA LEU A 249 -10.12 15.29 12.51
C LEU A 249 -11.28 15.44 11.52
N LEU A 250 -12.10 16.48 11.66
CA LEU A 250 -13.22 16.76 10.75
C LEU A 250 -12.74 17.05 9.33
N THR A 251 -11.62 17.77 9.16
CA THR A 251 -11.01 18.00 7.84
C THR A 251 -10.61 16.68 7.19
N LEU A 252 -9.98 15.77 7.94
CA LEU A 252 -9.56 14.48 7.40
C LEU A 252 -10.76 13.60 7.03
N MET A 253 -11.82 13.58 7.85
CA MET A 253 -13.07 12.89 7.50
C MET A 253 -13.74 13.49 6.26
N ALA A 254 -13.74 14.82 6.11
CA ALA A 254 -14.26 15.50 4.93
C ALA A 254 -13.47 15.13 3.66
N GLN A 255 -12.15 14.98 3.77
CA GLN A 255 -11.31 14.52 2.65
C GLN A 255 -11.70 13.10 2.20
N GLY A 256 -12.02 12.20 3.13
CA GLY A 256 -12.51 10.86 2.81
C GLY A 256 -13.81 10.87 1.99
N ILE A 257 -14.71 11.81 2.26
CA ILE A 257 -15.99 11.94 1.52
C ILE A 257 -15.75 12.30 0.05
N PHE A 258 -14.80 13.20 -0.22
CA PHE A 258 -14.49 13.70 -1.57
C PHE A 258 -13.28 12.99 -2.22
N MET A 259 -12.99 11.75 -1.83
CA MET A 259 -11.80 11.02 -2.27
C MET A 259 -11.68 10.77 -3.79
N ASP A 260 -12.78 10.88 -4.56
CA ASP A 260 -12.73 10.77 -6.04
C ASP A 260 -12.06 11.97 -6.70
N SER A 261 -12.04 13.12 -6.00
CA SER A 261 -11.53 14.35 -6.56
C SER A 261 -10.02 14.44 -6.39
N GLU A 262 -9.30 14.64 -7.50
CA GLU A 262 -7.83 14.66 -7.47
C GLU A 262 -7.25 15.73 -6.54
N TRP A 263 -7.92 16.90 -6.42
CA TRP A 263 -7.48 18.02 -5.58
C TRP A 263 -7.62 17.74 -4.07
N VAL A 264 -8.38 16.73 -3.67
CA VAL A 264 -8.58 16.32 -2.27
C VAL A 264 -7.53 15.29 -1.83
N ARG A 265 -6.98 14.53 -2.79
CA ARG A 265 -5.93 13.52 -2.59
C ARG A 265 -4.59 14.21 -2.29
N ILE A 266 -4.45 14.72 -1.06
CA ILE A 266 -3.21 15.33 -0.58
C ILE A 266 -2.06 14.30 -0.53
N PRO A 267 -0.79 14.75 -0.55
CA PRO A 267 0.35 13.85 -0.45
C PRO A 267 0.25 12.88 0.74
N THR A 268 0.71 11.65 0.55
CA THR A 268 0.64 10.65 1.63
C THR A 268 1.45 11.06 2.84
N GLY A 269 2.63 11.65 2.66
CA GLY A 269 3.46 12.15 3.76
C GLY A 269 2.70 13.15 4.63
N ALA A 270 1.90 14.02 4.01
CA ALA A 270 1.01 14.93 4.72
C ALA A 270 -0.03 14.17 5.55
N THR A 271 -0.68 13.19 4.94
CA THR A 271 -1.70 12.35 5.57
C THR A 271 -1.14 11.52 6.74
N VAL A 272 0.07 10.97 6.60
CA VAL A 272 0.80 10.25 7.65
C VAL A 272 1.11 11.18 8.83
N PHE A 273 1.55 12.41 8.59
CA PHE A 273 1.77 13.39 9.67
C PHE A 273 0.48 13.77 10.37
N ILE A 274 -0.64 13.91 9.66
CA ILE A 274 -1.95 14.19 10.26
C ILE A 274 -2.40 13.01 11.13
N LEU A 275 -2.29 11.76 10.65
CA LEU A 275 -2.62 10.57 11.44
C LEU A 275 -1.75 10.46 12.70
N ALA A 276 -0.44 10.63 12.55
CA ALA A 276 0.49 10.63 13.67
C ALA A 276 0.11 11.71 14.70
N SER A 277 -0.34 12.88 14.22
CA SER A 277 -0.83 13.96 15.08
C SER A 277 -2.08 13.56 15.86
N ILE A 278 -3.06 12.90 15.22
CA ILE A 278 -4.29 12.42 15.88
C ILE A 278 -3.95 11.37 16.94
N ILE A 279 -3.11 10.39 16.62
CA ILE A 279 -2.66 9.35 17.57
C ILE A 279 -1.96 9.99 18.77
N MET A 280 -1.04 10.93 18.52
CA MET A 280 -0.32 11.66 19.55
C MET A 280 -1.26 12.45 20.48
N SER A 281 -2.21 13.17 19.88
CA SER A 281 -3.23 13.94 20.59
C SER A 281 -4.12 13.04 21.47
N MET A 282 -4.63 11.94 20.91
CA MET A 282 -5.51 11.00 21.60
C MET A 282 -4.78 10.34 22.78
N PHE A 283 -3.54 9.88 22.57
CA PHE A 283 -2.70 9.37 23.65
C PHE A 283 -2.44 10.44 24.72
N GLY A 284 -2.22 11.68 24.30
CA GLY A 284 -2.09 12.85 25.16
C GLY A 284 -3.29 13.07 26.07
N ALA A 285 -4.50 13.08 25.49
CA ALA A 285 -5.76 13.27 26.21
C ALA A 285 -6.02 12.13 27.22
N ILE A 286 -5.83 10.88 26.80
CA ILE A 286 -5.99 9.70 27.67
C ILE A 286 -4.98 9.75 28.82
N THR A 287 -3.71 10.06 28.54
CA THR A 287 -2.69 10.18 29.58
C THR A 287 -2.96 11.34 30.53
N PHE A 288 -3.55 12.43 30.03
CA PHE A 288 -3.95 13.56 30.87
C PHE A 288 -5.06 13.17 31.86
N TRP A 289 -6.10 12.46 31.41
CA TRP A 289 -7.22 12.04 32.27
C TRP A 289 -6.85 10.90 33.23
N PHE A 290 -6.15 9.87 32.73
CA PHE A 290 -5.85 8.65 33.48
C PHE A 290 -4.47 8.64 34.15
N ARG A 291 -3.68 9.70 33.98
CA ARG A 291 -2.36 9.90 34.61
C ARG A 291 -1.43 8.70 34.38
N ARG A 292 -0.95 8.05 35.46
CA ARG A 292 0.00 6.92 35.41
C ARG A 292 -0.59 5.68 34.73
N TRP A 293 -1.92 5.54 34.71
CA TRP A 293 -2.61 4.44 34.04
C TRP A 293 -2.88 4.72 32.56
N GLY A 294 -2.57 5.93 32.07
CA GLY A 294 -2.79 6.34 30.68
C GLY A 294 -2.30 5.32 29.64
N PRO A 295 -1.03 4.87 29.69
CA PRO A 295 -0.52 3.88 28.74
C PRO A 295 -1.28 2.55 28.79
N LEU A 296 -1.65 2.07 29.98
CA LEU A 296 -2.42 0.82 30.12
C LEU A 296 -3.82 0.99 29.52
N VAL A 297 -4.52 2.08 29.87
CA VAL A 297 -5.85 2.38 29.34
C VAL A 297 -5.83 2.51 27.82
N PHE A 298 -4.80 3.14 27.26
CA PHE A 298 -4.62 3.23 25.82
C PHE A 298 -4.49 1.86 25.16
N VAL A 299 -3.65 0.97 25.71
CA VAL A 299 -3.50 -0.41 25.21
C VAL A 299 -4.79 -1.21 25.36
N CYS A 300 -5.47 -1.12 26.52
CA CYS A 300 -6.77 -1.75 26.73
C CYS A 300 -7.82 -1.24 25.74
N LEU A 301 -7.82 0.06 25.41
CA LEU A 301 -8.72 0.64 24.42
C LEU A 301 -8.43 0.11 23.02
N LEU A 302 -7.17 -0.07 22.62
CA LEU A 302 -6.82 -0.71 21.35
C LEU A 302 -7.32 -2.16 21.30
N PHE A 303 -7.17 -2.93 22.37
CA PHE A 303 -7.73 -4.29 22.45
C PHE A 303 -9.25 -4.30 22.43
N ALA A 304 -9.90 -3.35 23.13
CA ALA A 304 -11.35 -3.22 23.14
C ALA A 304 -11.89 -2.86 21.76
N VAL A 305 -11.26 -1.90 21.06
CA VAL A 305 -11.61 -1.56 19.67
C VAL A 305 -11.48 -2.80 18.79
N ASN A 306 -10.34 -3.49 18.84
CA ASN A 306 -10.12 -4.72 18.07
C ASN A 306 -11.17 -5.80 18.36
N TYR A 307 -11.49 -6.02 19.64
CA TYR A 307 -12.50 -6.99 20.07
C TYR A 307 -13.91 -6.62 19.59
N ILE A 308 -14.30 -5.35 19.74
CA ILE A 308 -15.60 -4.83 19.26
C ILE A 308 -15.70 -4.96 17.74
N THR A 309 -14.65 -4.59 16.99
CA THR A 309 -14.63 -4.73 15.54
C THR A 309 -14.66 -6.19 15.09
N GLY A 310 -14.18 -7.12 15.92
CA GLY A 310 -14.23 -8.56 15.68
C GLY A 310 -15.65 -9.15 15.63
N PHE A 311 -16.63 -8.50 16.27
CA PHE A 311 -18.05 -8.92 16.20
C PHE A 311 -18.75 -8.51 14.91
N GLY A 312 -18.04 -7.92 13.94
CA GLY A 312 -18.63 -7.43 12.69
C GLY A 312 -19.29 -6.05 12.81
N LEU A 313 -19.37 -5.47 14.01
CA LEU A 313 -19.74 -4.08 14.22
C LEU A 313 -18.66 -3.18 13.58
N PHE A 314 -19.04 -2.36 12.60
CA PHE A 314 -18.15 -1.51 11.79
C PHE A 314 -17.18 -2.25 10.86
N ASN A 315 -17.31 -3.57 10.69
CA ASN A 315 -16.51 -4.30 9.71
C ASN A 315 -17.16 -4.15 8.32
N TYR A 316 -16.56 -3.34 7.45
CA TYR A 316 -16.95 -3.30 6.05
C TYR A 316 -16.07 -4.27 5.26
N ARG A 317 -16.71 -5.07 4.41
CA ARG A 317 -16.02 -6.04 3.57
C ARG A 317 -15.76 -5.42 2.21
N ASN A 318 -14.51 -5.45 1.77
CA ASN A 318 -14.17 -5.08 0.41
C ASN A 318 -14.76 -6.11 -0.56
N ARG A 319 -15.43 -5.67 -1.63
CA ARG A 319 -16.18 -6.51 -2.57
C ARG A 319 -15.58 -6.46 -3.96
N ALA A 320 -15.73 -7.54 -4.74
CA ALA A 320 -15.54 -7.51 -6.19
C ALA A 320 -16.72 -6.80 -6.86
N TYR A 321 -16.46 -5.81 -7.71
CA TYR A 321 -17.51 -4.95 -8.27
C TYR A 321 -18.18 -5.58 -9.48
N GLY A 322 -19.51 -5.50 -9.53
CA GLY A 322 -20.35 -6.08 -10.57
C GLY A 322 -21.11 -7.35 -10.16
N LEU A 323 -20.88 -7.88 -8.95
CA LEU A 323 -21.58 -9.08 -8.45
C LEU A 323 -22.75 -8.77 -7.51
N ASP A 324 -23.71 -9.69 -7.41
CA ASP A 324 -24.76 -9.65 -6.39
C ASP A 324 -24.26 -10.17 -5.03
N TYR A 325 -24.50 -9.40 -3.97
CA TYR A 325 -24.11 -9.74 -2.58
C TYR A 325 -25.30 -9.89 -1.63
N ARG A 326 -26.54 -9.89 -2.14
CA ARG A 326 -27.74 -10.15 -1.33
C ARG A 326 -27.66 -11.55 -0.70
N GLU A 327 -28.11 -11.68 0.55
CA GLU A 327 -27.94 -12.92 1.32
C GLU A 327 -28.67 -14.11 0.68
N GLU A 328 -29.87 -13.87 0.14
CA GLU A 328 -30.69 -14.83 -0.59
C GLU A 328 -30.02 -15.39 -1.86
N ASN A 329 -29.08 -14.65 -2.43
CA ASN A 329 -28.42 -14.99 -3.69
C ASN A 329 -26.96 -15.39 -3.49
N ARG A 330 -26.50 -15.80 -2.29
CA ARG A 330 -25.11 -16.25 -2.13
C ARG A 330 -24.89 -17.63 -2.76
N ALA A 331 -23.76 -17.81 -3.43
CA ALA A 331 -23.38 -19.10 -4.01
C ALA A 331 -22.95 -20.10 -2.93
N THR A 332 -23.44 -21.34 -2.97
CA THR A 332 -23.01 -22.38 -2.04
C THR A 332 -21.56 -22.77 -2.31
N TYR A 333 -20.67 -22.54 -1.34
CA TYR A 333 -19.26 -22.89 -1.42
C TYR A 333 -18.98 -24.20 -0.68
N SER A 334 -19.19 -25.33 -1.35
CA SER A 334 -18.95 -26.65 -0.77
C SER A 334 -18.32 -27.58 -1.80
N TYR A 335 -17.61 -28.62 -1.33
CA TYR A 335 -17.01 -29.60 -2.24
C TYR A 335 -18.03 -30.28 -3.17
N PRO A 336 -19.23 -30.70 -2.71
CA PRO A 336 -20.26 -31.22 -3.60
C PRO A 336 -20.74 -30.22 -4.65
N ALA A 337 -20.81 -28.92 -4.31
CA ALA A 337 -21.11 -27.89 -5.30
C ALA A 337 -20.00 -27.81 -6.36
N MET A 338 -18.73 -27.84 -5.95
CA MET A 338 -17.59 -27.85 -6.87
C MET A 338 -17.59 -29.07 -7.78
N GLN A 339 -17.95 -30.25 -7.28
CA GLN A 339 -18.09 -31.46 -8.09
C GLN A 339 -19.16 -31.32 -9.18
N LYS A 340 -20.29 -30.66 -8.88
CA LYS A 340 -21.34 -30.37 -9.87
C LYS A 340 -20.84 -29.40 -10.95
N LEU A 341 -20.11 -28.35 -10.55
CA LEU A 341 -19.52 -27.39 -11.47
C LEU A 341 -18.44 -28.03 -12.36
N CYS A 342 -17.67 -28.96 -11.80
CA CYS A 342 -16.62 -29.73 -12.46
C CYS A 342 -17.15 -31.05 -13.09
N SER A 343 -18.44 -31.14 -13.41
CA SER A 343 -19.00 -32.35 -14.03
C SER A 343 -18.37 -32.63 -15.40
N ALA A 344 -18.31 -33.90 -15.79
CA ALA A 344 -17.75 -34.31 -17.09
C ALA A 344 -18.45 -33.60 -18.27
N GLU A 345 -19.76 -33.39 -18.19
CA GLU A 345 -20.54 -32.64 -19.17
C GLU A 345 -20.07 -31.19 -19.29
N ASN A 346 -19.92 -30.49 -18.16
CA ASN A 346 -19.43 -29.11 -18.13
C ASN A 346 -18.01 -29.02 -18.70
N GLN A 347 -17.12 -29.92 -18.28
CA GLN A 347 -15.75 -29.99 -18.77
C GLN A 347 -15.72 -30.22 -20.28
N GLN A 348 -16.53 -31.14 -20.81
CA GLN A 348 -16.55 -31.44 -22.24
C GLN A 348 -17.12 -30.27 -23.06
N LYS A 349 -18.18 -29.62 -22.58
CA LYS A 349 -18.74 -28.42 -23.21
C LYS A 349 -17.73 -27.28 -23.27
N ASP A 350 -17.03 -27.01 -22.18
CA ASP A 350 -16.03 -25.94 -22.10
C ASP A 350 -14.76 -26.27 -22.90
N LYS A 351 -14.34 -27.54 -22.92
CA LYS A 351 -13.26 -28.03 -23.80
C LYS A 351 -13.60 -27.83 -25.26
N ALA A 352 -14.79 -28.23 -25.70
CA ALA A 352 -15.25 -28.04 -27.07
C ALA A 352 -15.36 -26.56 -27.46
N ALA A 353 -15.78 -25.70 -26.53
CA ALA A 353 -15.76 -24.25 -26.74
C ALA A 353 -14.34 -23.72 -26.93
N THR A 354 -13.39 -24.17 -26.13
CA THR A 354 -11.97 -23.76 -26.21
C THR A 354 -11.30 -24.29 -27.48
N LEU A 355 -11.61 -25.52 -27.92
CA LEU A 355 -11.11 -26.07 -29.18
C LEU A 355 -11.47 -25.16 -30.37
N ARG A 356 -12.71 -24.64 -30.42
CA ARG A 356 -13.09 -23.66 -31.45
C ARG A 356 -12.26 -22.38 -31.41
N ILE A 357 -11.83 -21.94 -30.23
CA ILE A 357 -10.91 -20.79 -30.09
C ILE A 357 -9.53 -21.14 -30.66
N LEU A 358 -9.05 -22.35 -30.37
CA LEU A 358 -7.77 -22.84 -30.89
C LEU A 358 -7.81 -23.02 -32.41
N ASP A 359 -8.93 -23.45 -32.98
CA ASP A 359 -9.14 -23.54 -34.44
C ASP A 359 -9.09 -22.15 -35.08
N ASN A 360 -9.80 -21.16 -34.52
CA ASN A 360 -9.71 -19.77 -34.97
C ASN A 360 -8.28 -19.21 -34.85
N TRP A 361 -7.58 -19.55 -33.76
CA TRP A 361 -6.18 -19.18 -33.57
C TRP A 361 -5.27 -19.81 -34.63
N LEU A 362 -5.52 -21.06 -35.02
CA LEU A 362 -4.77 -21.78 -36.04
C LEU A 362 -4.99 -21.13 -37.40
N GLU A 363 -6.24 -20.88 -37.79
CA GLU A 363 -6.59 -20.20 -39.05
C GLU A 363 -5.88 -18.85 -39.19
N LYS A 364 -5.84 -18.07 -38.10
CA LYS A 364 -5.16 -16.78 -38.04
C LYS A 364 -3.64 -16.88 -38.24
N ASN A 365 -3.00 -17.92 -37.70
CA ASN A 365 -1.53 -18.00 -37.64
C ASN A 365 -0.92 -18.91 -38.71
N ARG A 366 -1.69 -19.84 -39.29
CA ARG A 366 -1.23 -20.76 -40.32
C ARG A 366 -0.98 -20.01 -41.62
N ARG A 367 0.16 -20.28 -42.26
CA ARG A 367 0.50 -19.71 -43.58
C ARG A 367 1.00 -20.83 -44.50
N ALA A 368 0.97 -20.62 -45.81
CA ALA A 368 1.46 -21.60 -46.78
C ALA A 368 2.90 -22.07 -46.49
N GLY A 369 3.79 -21.14 -46.08
CA GLY A 369 5.18 -21.45 -45.69
C GLY A 369 5.38 -21.86 -44.23
N ASN A 370 4.34 -21.80 -43.38
CA ASN A 370 4.38 -22.28 -42.00
C ASN A 370 3.00 -22.90 -41.64
N PRO A 371 2.75 -24.15 -42.08
CA PRO A 371 1.47 -24.81 -41.90
C PRO A 371 1.26 -25.31 -40.47
N ARG A 372 2.26 -25.27 -39.59
CA ARG A 372 2.17 -25.70 -38.19
C ARG A 372 2.89 -24.68 -37.32
N PRO A 373 2.30 -23.49 -37.11
CA PRO A 373 2.92 -22.46 -36.28
C PRO A 373 3.15 -22.96 -34.86
N LYS A 374 4.16 -22.44 -34.19
CA LYS A 374 4.37 -22.65 -32.75
C LYS A 374 3.28 -21.93 -31.95
N ILE A 375 2.74 -22.58 -30.92
CA ILE A 375 1.76 -21.99 -30.01
C ILE A 375 2.47 -21.42 -28.78
N VAL A 376 2.14 -20.18 -28.39
CA VAL A 376 2.83 -19.47 -27.30
C VAL A 376 1.93 -19.36 -26.06
N PHE A 377 2.51 -19.63 -24.90
CA PHE A 377 1.92 -19.43 -23.58
C PHE A 377 2.70 -18.36 -22.82
N MET A 378 2.03 -17.27 -22.46
CA MET A 378 2.63 -16.16 -21.75
C MET A 378 2.46 -16.33 -20.24
N CYS A 379 3.59 -16.38 -19.53
CA CYS A 379 3.66 -16.64 -18.09
C CYS A 379 4.34 -15.46 -17.40
N VAL A 380 3.59 -14.67 -16.62
CA VAL A 380 4.07 -13.40 -16.06
C VAL A 380 4.11 -13.44 -14.53
N SER A 381 5.23 -13.02 -13.94
CA SER A 381 5.42 -13.12 -12.48
C SER A 381 4.69 -12.02 -11.70
N GLY A 382 4.32 -12.27 -10.44
CA GLY A 382 3.93 -11.21 -9.50
C GLY A 382 5.11 -10.36 -9.03
N GLY A 383 4.83 -9.17 -8.47
CA GLY A 383 5.85 -8.27 -7.92
C GLY A 383 5.51 -6.78 -7.95
N GLY A 384 4.23 -6.40 -7.77
CA GLY A 384 3.79 -5.00 -7.78
C GLY A 384 4.10 -4.27 -9.10
N MET A 385 4.30 -2.95 -9.01
CA MET A 385 4.48 -2.09 -10.19
C MET A 385 5.79 -2.38 -10.93
N ARG A 386 6.80 -2.88 -10.21
CA ARG A 386 8.03 -3.42 -10.81
C ARG A 386 7.72 -4.47 -11.86
N SER A 387 6.86 -5.44 -11.54
CA SER A 387 6.48 -6.49 -12.48
C SER A 387 5.56 -5.97 -13.59
N SER A 388 4.67 -5.02 -13.29
CA SER A 388 3.81 -4.40 -14.31
C SER A 388 4.62 -3.73 -15.41
N LEU A 389 5.57 -2.85 -15.03
CA LEU A 389 6.44 -2.14 -15.97
C LEU A 389 7.37 -3.11 -16.71
N TRP A 390 8.00 -4.05 -15.99
CA TRP A 390 8.90 -5.04 -16.59
C TRP A 390 8.19 -5.91 -17.63
N THR A 391 6.98 -6.38 -17.30
CA THR A 391 6.17 -7.21 -18.19
C THR A 391 5.77 -6.45 -19.44
N LEU A 392 5.25 -5.23 -19.30
CA LEU A 392 4.89 -4.40 -20.44
C LEU A 392 6.10 -4.12 -21.33
N HIS A 393 7.20 -3.66 -20.75
CA HIS A 393 8.42 -3.34 -21.51
C HIS A 393 8.96 -4.55 -22.27
N THR A 394 9.06 -5.70 -21.59
CA THR A 394 9.56 -6.94 -22.19
C THR A 394 8.66 -7.39 -23.33
N LEU A 395 7.33 -7.36 -23.15
CA LEU A 395 6.38 -7.73 -24.20
C LEU A 395 6.48 -6.80 -25.41
N GLN A 396 6.56 -5.49 -25.21
CA GLN A 396 6.72 -4.52 -26.30
C GLN A 396 7.99 -4.78 -27.11
N GLN A 397 9.13 -4.98 -26.44
CA GLN A 397 10.40 -5.20 -27.12
C GLN A 397 10.46 -6.57 -27.81
N ALA A 398 9.96 -7.62 -27.15
CA ALA A 398 9.95 -8.98 -27.70
C ALA A 398 8.98 -9.11 -28.89
N ASP A 399 7.80 -8.50 -28.81
CA ASP A 399 6.84 -8.49 -29.91
C ASP A 399 7.35 -7.67 -31.10
N ARG A 400 7.96 -6.49 -30.85
CA ARG A 400 8.65 -5.70 -31.88
C ARG A 400 9.76 -6.50 -32.56
N ALA A 401 10.58 -7.20 -31.79
CA ALA A 401 11.70 -7.99 -32.31
C ALA A 401 11.26 -9.22 -33.12
N THR A 402 10.02 -9.69 -32.91
CA THR A 402 9.41 -10.83 -33.62
C THR A 402 8.41 -10.38 -34.69
N ASN A 403 8.34 -9.07 -34.99
CA ASN A 403 7.43 -8.47 -35.96
C ASN A 403 5.94 -8.80 -35.69
N GLY A 404 5.50 -8.71 -34.43
CA GLY A 404 4.11 -8.95 -34.02
C GLY A 404 3.72 -10.43 -33.85
N LYS A 405 4.64 -11.36 -34.15
CA LYS A 405 4.36 -12.80 -34.06
C LYS A 405 4.13 -13.26 -32.62
N LEU A 406 4.83 -12.68 -31.64
CA LEU A 406 4.69 -13.07 -30.25
C LEU A 406 3.23 -12.89 -29.78
N MET A 407 2.67 -11.71 -29.96
CA MET A 407 1.28 -11.43 -29.57
C MET A 407 0.29 -12.22 -30.44
N SER A 408 0.54 -12.37 -31.76
CA SER A 408 -0.38 -13.11 -32.64
C SER A 408 -0.46 -14.61 -32.32
N GLN A 409 0.68 -15.23 -31.96
CA GLN A 409 0.82 -16.65 -31.66
C GLN A 409 0.58 -16.99 -30.18
N THR A 410 0.42 -15.99 -29.30
CA THR A 410 0.02 -16.23 -27.91
C THR A 410 -1.43 -16.73 -27.88
N ALA A 411 -1.64 -17.88 -27.25
CA ALA A 411 -2.97 -18.47 -27.06
C ALA A 411 -3.53 -18.17 -25.66
N LEU A 412 -2.68 -18.17 -24.64
CA LEU A 412 -3.08 -17.97 -23.24
C LEU A 412 -2.07 -17.08 -22.50
N ILE A 413 -2.59 -16.15 -21.71
CA ILE A 413 -1.86 -15.37 -20.70
C ILE A 413 -2.29 -15.82 -19.31
N SER A 414 -1.31 -16.15 -18.48
CA SER A 414 -1.49 -16.53 -17.08
C SER A 414 -0.34 -16.00 -16.22
N GLY A 415 -0.57 -15.83 -14.93
CA GLY A 415 0.41 -15.22 -14.04
C GLY A 415 -0.20 -14.69 -12.76
N ALA A 416 0.55 -13.84 -12.08
CA ALA A 416 0.15 -13.24 -10.82
C ALA A 416 0.38 -11.72 -10.75
N SER A 417 -0.44 -11.06 -9.93
CA SER A 417 -0.26 -9.70 -9.44
C SER A 417 0.10 -8.69 -10.53
N GLY A 418 1.09 -7.82 -10.28
CA GLY A 418 1.53 -6.78 -11.23
C GLY A 418 1.89 -7.28 -12.64
N GLY A 419 2.40 -8.51 -12.79
CA GLY A 419 2.66 -9.07 -14.11
C GLY A 419 1.38 -9.16 -14.96
N MET A 420 0.28 -9.57 -14.34
CA MET A 420 -1.04 -9.60 -15.00
C MET A 420 -1.55 -8.20 -15.32
N LEU A 421 -1.25 -7.16 -14.52
CA LEU A 421 -1.59 -5.77 -14.86
C LEU A 421 -0.90 -5.32 -16.15
N GLY A 422 0.42 -5.53 -16.25
CA GLY A 422 1.20 -5.17 -17.44
C GLY A 422 0.75 -5.95 -18.69
N ALA A 423 0.50 -7.25 -18.55
CA ALA A 423 0.03 -8.10 -19.64
C ALA A 423 -1.41 -7.77 -20.06
N ALA A 424 -2.30 -7.44 -19.12
CA ALA A 424 -3.67 -7.01 -19.41
C ALA A 424 -3.69 -5.68 -20.14
N TYR A 425 -2.78 -4.75 -19.78
CA TYR A 425 -2.72 -3.45 -20.41
C TYR A 425 -2.35 -3.54 -21.90
N ILE A 426 -1.27 -4.26 -22.23
CA ILE A 426 -0.88 -4.43 -23.64
C ILE A 426 -1.90 -5.25 -24.43
N ARG A 427 -2.55 -6.24 -23.79
CA ARG A 427 -3.63 -7.02 -24.41
C ARG A 427 -4.82 -6.15 -24.81
N GLU A 428 -5.21 -5.20 -23.96
CA GLU A 428 -6.29 -4.25 -24.27
C GLU A 428 -5.89 -3.25 -25.36
N VAL A 429 -4.66 -2.73 -25.32
CA VAL A 429 -4.13 -1.86 -26.40
C VAL A 429 -4.09 -2.62 -27.73
N TYR A 430 -3.67 -3.89 -27.72
CA TYR A 430 -3.67 -4.76 -28.91
C TYR A 430 -5.08 -4.94 -29.49
N LEU A 431 -6.09 -5.13 -28.62
CA LEU A 431 -7.48 -5.24 -29.05
C LEU A 431 -7.98 -3.98 -29.74
N ARG A 432 -7.73 -2.82 -29.13
CA ARG A 432 -8.17 -1.51 -29.67
C ARG A 432 -7.46 -1.15 -30.96
N HIS A 433 -6.16 -1.44 -31.04
CA HIS A 433 -5.40 -1.31 -32.28
C HIS A 433 -6.01 -2.16 -33.40
N HIS A 434 -6.40 -3.40 -33.11
CA HIS A 434 -7.06 -4.27 -34.08
C HIS A 434 -8.42 -3.72 -34.55
N TYR A 435 -9.14 -2.99 -33.70
CA TYR A 435 -10.40 -2.31 -34.07
C TYR A 435 -10.21 -0.92 -34.71
N GLY A 436 -8.97 -0.52 -35.03
CA GLY A 436 -8.68 0.69 -35.78
C GLY A 436 -8.55 1.96 -34.93
N GLU A 437 -8.48 1.85 -33.60
CA GLU A 437 -8.10 2.99 -32.76
C GLU A 437 -6.65 3.41 -33.05
N ARG A 438 -6.34 4.71 -32.98
CA ARG A 438 -5.00 5.27 -33.19
C ARG A 438 -4.08 5.05 -31.99
N LEU A 439 -4.01 3.81 -31.50
CA LEU A 439 -3.14 3.37 -30.43
C LEU A 439 -2.09 2.42 -31.02
N SER A 440 -0.86 2.48 -30.52
CA SER A 440 0.20 1.54 -30.90
C SER A 440 0.61 0.73 -29.70
N VAL A 441 0.67 -0.60 -29.87
CA VAL A 441 1.22 -1.50 -28.84
C VAL A 441 2.68 -1.18 -28.51
N TYR A 442 3.39 -0.47 -29.39
CA TYR A 442 4.79 -0.09 -29.21
C TYR A 442 4.98 1.35 -28.72
N ASP A 443 3.91 2.04 -28.33
CA ASP A 443 4.00 3.38 -27.78
C ASP A 443 4.72 3.35 -26.41
N SER A 444 5.72 4.22 -26.25
CA SER A 444 6.49 4.34 -25.02
C SER A 444 5.72 5.06 -23.92
N THR A 445 4.66 5.82 -24.24
CA THR A 445 3.79 6.47 -23.24
C THR A 445 3.11 5.46 -22.32
N LEU A 446 2.79 4.27 -22.84
CA LEU A 446 2.19 3.16 -22.07
C LEU A 446 3.07 2.75 -20.87
N LEU A 447 4.39 2.84 -21.01
CA LEU A 447 5.33 2.54 -19.92
C LEU A 447 5.24 3.59 -18.81
N GLN A 448 5.01 4.85 -19.16
CA GLN A 448 4.82 5.93 -18.20
C GLN A 448 3.48 5.76 -17.49
N ASP A 449 2.43 5.45 -18.23
CA ASP A 449 1.07 5.26 -17.71
C ASP A 449 0.97 4.12 -16.70
N ILE A 450 1.48 2.93 -17.05
CA ILE A 450 1.43 1.77 -16.15
C ILE A 450 2.37 1.90 -14.94
N SER A 451 3.27 2.88 -14.92
CA SER A 451 4.25 3.09 -13.84
C SER A 451 3.97 4.35 -12.99
N LYS A 452 2.82 5.00 -13.21
CA LYS A 452 2.26 6.04 -12.34
C LYS A 452 1.91 5.46 -10.98
N ASP A 453 1.94 6.31 -9.96
CA ASP A 453 1.78 5.89 -8.59
C ASP A 453 0.38 5.32 -8.29
N LEU A 454 0.37 4.21 -7.55
CA LEU A 454 -0.83 3.61 -6.96
C LEU A 454 -0.74 3.57 -5.43
N LEU A 455 0.45 3.79 -4.86
CA LEU A 455 0.69 3.65 -3.43
C LEU A 455 0.14 4.85 -2.65
N ASN A 456 0.28 6.08 -3.15
CA ASN A 456 -0.22 7.26 -2.47
C ASN A 456 -1.75 7.27 -2.37
N PRO A 457 -2.51 7.01 -3.45
CA PRO A 457 -3.96 6.97 -3.37
C PRO A 457 -4.45 5.88 -2.40
N VAL A 458 -3.90 4.66 -2.47
CA VAL A 458 -4.27 3.58 -1.54
C VAL A 458 -4.02 3.98 -0.09
N THR A 459 -2.85 4.54 0.22
CA THR A 459 -2.51 4.95 1.58
C THR A 459 -3.35 6.14 2.06
N PHE A 460 -3.65 7.09 1.17
CA PHE A 460 -4.59 8.16 1.45
C PHE A 460 -5.95 7.59 1.87
N ALA A 461 -6.52 6.64 1.12
CA ALA A 461 -7.80 6.01 1.47
C ALA A 461 -7.76 5.23 2.80
N VAL A 462 -6.65 4.54 3.10
CA VAL A 462 -6.47 3.87 4.40
C VAL A 462 -6.69 4.85 5.55
N ILE A 463 -6.08 6.04 5.45
CA ILE A 463 -6.05 6.99 6.54
C ILE A 463 -7.30 7.86 6.54
N SER A 464 -7.73 8.38 5.38
CA SER A 464 -8.83 9.35 5.27
C SER A 464 -10.22 8.72 5.34
N ASN A 465 -10.33 7.41 5.06
CA ASN A 465 -11.62 6.77 4.86
C ASN A 465 -11.75 5.44 5.61
N ASP A 466 -10.85 4.48 5.38
CA ASP A 466 -10.95 3.14 5.98
C ASP A 466 -10.91 3.17 7.52
N LEU A 467 -10.12 4.08 8.11
CA LEU A 467 -10.03 4.28 9.56
C LEU A 467 -11.34 4.80 10.19
N PHE A 468 -12.18 5.49 9.43
CA PHE A 468 -13.40 6.17 9.90
C PHE A 468 -14.69 5.49 9.45
N PHE A 469 -14.61 4.26 8.92
CA PHE A 469 -15.69 3.53 8.29
C PHE A 469 -16.23 4.24 7.02
N PRO A 470 -16.12 3.63 5.83
CA PRO A 470 -16.40 4.32 4.58
C PRO A 470 -17.89 4.61 4.38
N ILE A 471 -18.25 5.90 4.42
CA ILE A 471 -19.62 6.41 4.31
C ILE A 471 -20.05 6.54 2.84
N SER A 472 -19.11 6.92 1.97
CA SER A 472 -19.39 7.17 0.55
C SER A 472 -19.61 5.87 -0.23
N SER A 473 -20.54 5.92 -1.20
CA SER A 473 -20.87 4.80 -2.08
C SER A 473 -20.73 5.15 -3.56
N PHE A 474 -20.57 4.15 -4.41
CA PHE A 474 -20.58 4.26 -5.88
C PHE A 474 -21.35 3.10 -6.50
N ARG A 475 -21.70 3.20 -7.78
CA ARG A 475 -22.42 2.16 -8.51
C ARG A 475 -21.50 1.49 -9.52
N SER A 476 -21.56 0.16 -9.60
CA SER A 476 -20.93 -0.64 -10.65
C SER A 476 -21.91 -1.72 -11.11
N GLY A 477 -22.22 -1.75 -12.41
CA GLY A 477 -23.32 -2.54 -12.95
C GLY A 477 -24.66 -2.17 -12.28
N ASN A 478 -25.35 -3.18 -11.75
CA ASN A 478 -26.64 -3.02 -11.08
C ASN A 478 -26.55 -2.78 -9.57
N TYR A 479 -25.34 -2.77 -9.00
CA TYR A 479 -25.13 -2.82 -7.56
C TYR A 479 -24.43 -1.57 -7.04
N THR A 480 -24.69 -1.25 -5.76
CA THR A 480 -24.06 -0.15 -5.03
C THR A 480 -23.03 -0.70 -4.04
N TYR A 481 -21.84 -0.11 -4.07
CA TYR A 481 -20.67 -0.50 -3.28
C TYR A 481 -20.18 0.68 -2.45
N ARG A 482 -19.43 0.40 -1.37
CA ARG A 482 -18.75 1.44 -0.59
C ARG A 482 -17.42 1.79 -1.25
N LYS A 483 -17.05 3.05 -1.20
CA LYS A 483 -15.72 3.50 -1.64
C LYS A 483 -14.74 3.21 -0.52
N ASP A 484 -13.80 2.33 -0.76
CA ASP A 484 -12.70 1.99 0.16
C ASP A 484 -11.35 2.12 -0.55
N ARG A 485 -10.25 1.75 0.10
CA ARG A 485 -8.93 1.73 -0.56
C ARG A 485 -8.85 0.86 -1.82
N GLY A 486 -9.65 -0.20 -1.94
CA GLY A 486 -9.71 -1.04 -3.14
C GLY A 486 -10.42 -0.34 -4.30
N TYR A 487 -11.45 0.45 -4.03
CA TYR A 487 -12.05 1.35 -5.01
C TYR A 487 -11.03 2.36 -5.54
N LEU A 488 -10.26 3.01 -4.65
CA LEU A 488 -9.30 4.02 -5.09
C LEU A 488 -8.12 3.41 -5.88
N PHE A 489 -7.73 2.17 -5.56
CA PHE A 489 -6.79 1.41 -6.38
C PHE A 489 -7.32 1.20 -7.81
N GLU A 490 -8.55 0.71 -7.97
CA GLU A 490 -9.15 0.46 -9.29
C GLU A 490 -9.36 1.77 -10.07
N SER A 491 -9.83 2.83 -9.41
CA SER A 491 -10.02 4.15 -10.02
C SER A 491 -8.70 4.73 -10.49
N GLN A 492 -7.68 4.76 -9.63
CA GLN A 492 -6.37 5.29 -10.00
C GLN A 492 -5.70 4.49 -11.11
N LEU A 493 -5.76 3.14 -11.06
CA LEU A 493 -5.22 2.30 -12.14
C LEU A 493 -5.88 2.64 -13.48
N ASN A 494 -7.18 2.84 -13.47
CA ASN A 494 -7.92 3.18 -14.67
C ASN A 494 -7.65 4.62 -15.14
N GLU A 495 -7.55 5.60 -14.24
CA GLU A 495 -7.11 6.97 -14.52
C GLU A 495 -5.70 6.99 -15.14
N ASN A 496 -4.76 6.24 -14.55
CA ASN A 496 -3.39 6.12 -15.03
C ASN A 496 -3.33 5.58 -16.46
N CYS A 497 -4.21 4.63 -16.78
CA CYS A 497 -4.33 3.98 -18.08
C CYS A 497 -5.40 4.61 -18.99
N HIS A 498 -5.78 5.87 -18.78
CA HIS A 498 -6.72 6.63 -19.64
C HIS A 498 -8.09 5.96 -19.86
N GLY A 499 -8.60 5.25 -18.84
CA GLY A 499 -9.89 4.57 -18.91
C GLY A 499 -9.87 3.26 -19.68
N LEU A 500 -8.72 2.78 -20.16
CA LEU A 500 -8.61 1.59 -21.01
C LEU A 500 -9.11 0.31 -20.31
N PHE A 501 -9.05 0.25 -18.98
CA PHE A 501 -9.55 -0.89 -18.19
C PHE A 501 -11.04 -0.83 -17.84
N SER A 502 -11.78 0.19 -18.27
CA SER A 502 -13.21 0.39 -17.97
C SER A 502 -14.13 -0.58 -18.75
N LYS A 503 -13.92 -1.89 -18.58
CA LYS A 503 -14.68 -2.96 -19.24
C LYS A 503 -15.18 -3.98 -18.25
N ARG A 504 -16.27 -4.66 -18.62
CA ARG A 504 -16.74 -5.86 -17.92
C ARG A 504 -15.94 -7.06 -18.39
N LEU A 505 -15.90 -8.11 -17.57
CA LEU A 505 -15.26 -9.37 -17.93
C LEU A 505 -15.86 -9.91 -19.24
N ALA A 506 -17.19 -9.88 -19.38
CA ALA A 506 -17.89 -10.38 -20.56
C ALA A 506 -17.53 -9.67 -21.89
N ASP A 507 -17.05 -8.43 -21.84
CA ASP A 507 -16.67 -7.67 -23.05
C ASP A 507 -15.49 -8.32 -23.80
N TYR A 508 -14.68 -9.12 -23.11
CA TYR A 508 -13.58 -9.89 -23.70
C TYR A 508 -14.01 -11.24 -24.28
N ARG A 509 -15.25 -11.68 -24.06
CA ARG A 509 -15.72 -13.01 -24.49
C ARG A 509 -15.63 -13.20 -26.00
N GLN A 510 -16.12 -12.24 -26.78
CA GLN A 510 -16.12 -12.35 -28.24
C GLN A 510 -14.72 -12.16 -28.84
N PRO A 511 -13.92 -11.16 -28.42
CA PRO A 511 -12.53 -11.04 -28.85
C PRO A 511 -11.68 -12.28 -28.60
N GLU A 512 -11.84 -12.94 -27.45
CA GLU A 512 -11.17 -14.20 -27.17
C GLU A 512 -11.69 -15.35 -28.04
N ARG A 513 -13.02 -15.45 -28.22
CA ARG A 513 -13.62 -16.51 -29.07
C ARG A 513 -13.12 -16.47 -30.50
N ASN A 514 -12.97 -15.28 -31.05
CA ASN A 514 -12.47 -15.07 -32.41
C ASN A 514 -10.93 -15.18 -32.51
N ALA A 515 -10.25 -15.52 -31.41
CA ALA A 515 -8.80 -15.48 -31.29
C ALA A 515 -8.18 -14.13 -31.70
N THR A 516 -8.93 -13.02 -31.60
CA THR A 516 -8.45 -11.66 -31.88
C THR A 516 -7.40 -11.26 -30.85
N VAL A 517 -7.67 -11.55 -29.57
CA VAL A 517 -6.71 -11.45 -28.47
C VAL A 517 -6.48 -12.81 -27.83
N PRO A 518 -5.31 -13.04 -27.20
CA PRO A 518 -5.09 -14.25 -26.42
C PRO A 518 -6.11 -14.35 -25.28
N MET A 519 -6.46 -15.60 -24.92
CA MET A 519 -7.22 -15.86 -23.70
C MET A 519 -6.43 -15.37 -22.49
N MET A 520 -7.13 -14.88 -21.48
CA MET A 520 -6.52 -14.55 -20.19
C MET A 520 -7.28 -15.27 -19.07
N VAL A 521 -6.55 -16.01 -18.23
CA VAL A 521 -7.12 -16.61 -17.02
C VAL A 521 -6.45 -15.99 -15.81
N VAL A 522 -7.23 -15.19 -15.10
CA VAL A 522 -6.83 -14.55 -13.85
C VAL A 522 -7.13 -15.53 -12.72
N SER A 523 -6.14 -15.83 -11.87
CA SER A 523 -6.23 -16.96 -10.93
C SER A 523 -5.93 -16.61 -9.47
N PRO A 524 -6.62 -15.62 -8.86
CA PRO A 524 -6.46 -15.33 -7.43
C PRO A 524 -6.68 -16.56 -6.57
N PHE A 525 -6.09 -16.53 -5.39
CA PHE A 525 -6.12 -17.61 -4.42
C PHE A 525 -7.29 -17.44 -3.45
N VAL A 526 -8.03 -18.50 -3.16
CA VAL A 526 -9.06 -18.50 -2.11
C VAL A 526 -8.40 -18.73 -0.76
N LEU A 527 -8.48 -17.76 0.14
CA LEU A 527 -7.78 -17.77 1.43
C LEU A 527 -8.23 -18.93 2.34
N ASN A 528 -9.50 -19.32 2.25
CA ASN A 528 -10.12 -20.29 3.15
C ASN A 528 -9.64 -21.75 2.93
N ASP A 529 -9.36 -22.16 1.69
CA ASP A 529 -9.09 -23.56 1.34
C ASP A 529 -7.96 -23.76 0.33
N ALA A 530 -7.26 -22.68 -0.03
CA ALA A 530 -6.13 -22.67 -0.93
C ALA A 530 -6.39 -23.01 -2.41
N ARG A 531 -7.65 -23.02 -2.85
CA ARG A 531 -8.01 -23.25 -4.25
C ARG A 531 -7.74 -22.04 -5.15
N ARG A 532 -7.52 -22.29 -6.44
CA ARG A 532 -7.44 -21.25 -7.46
C ARG A 532 -8.85 -20.82 -7.85
N LEU A 533 -9.15 -19.53 -7.80
CA LEU A 533 -10.37 -18.98 -8.39
C LEU A 533 -10.07 -18.58 -9.83
N LEU A 534 -10.57 -19.35 -10.78
CA LEU A 534 -10.28 -19.22 -12.21
C LEU A 534 -11.28 -18.24 -12.85
N ILE A 535 -10.82 -17.01 -13.09
CA ILE A 535 -11.61 -15.92 -13.68
C ILE A 535 -11.27 -15.80 -15.17
N SER A 536 -12.26 -16.07 -16.01
CA SER A 536 -12.19 -15.95 -17.47
C SER A 536 -13.59 -15.61 -18.02
N PRO A 537 -13.72 -14.88 -19.14
CA PRO A 537 -15.01 -14.72 -19.80
C PRO A 537 -15.47 -15.99 -20.54
N GLN A 538 -14.59 -16.99 -20.70
CA GLN A 538 -14.92 -18.33 -21.19
C GLN A 538 -15.17 -19.30 -20.03
N GLY A 539 -15.94 -20.36 -20.28
CA GLY A 539 -16.02 -21.49 -19.36
C GLY A 539 -14.69 -22.25 -19.35
N VAL A 540 -14.15 -22.51 -18.16
CA VAL A 540 -12.82 -23.10 -17.94
C VAL A 540 -12.88 -24.25 -16.93
N SER A 541 -14.03 -24.93 -16.81
CA SER A 541 -14.18 -26.04 -15.85
C SER A 541 -13.17 -27.17 -16.03
N TYR A 542 -12.63 -27.37 -17.23
CA TYR A 542 -11.55 -28.32 -17.50
C TYR A 542 -10.21 -27.96 -16.84
N LEU A 543 -10.05 -26.75 -16.32
CA LEU A 543 -8.89 -26.33 -15.53
C LEU A 543 -9.11 -26.48 -14.02
N MET A 544 -10.32 -26.80 -13.56
CA MET A 544 -10.64 -26.95 -12.13
C MET A 544 -9.96 -28.17 -11.49
N LYS A 545 -9.55 -29.14 -12.31
CA LYS A 545 -8.91 -30.38 -11.88
C LYS A 545 -7.85 -30.80 -12.90
N PRO A 546 -6.78 -31.52 -12.52
CA PRO A 546 -5.88 -32.13 -13.49
C PRO A 546 -6.63 -33.08 -14.45
N PRO A 547 -6.23 -33.18 -15.73
CA PRO A 547 -6.98 -33.94 -16.72
C PRO A 547 -6.96 -35.45 -16.43
N GLU A 548 -8.15 -36.01 -16.36
CA GLU A 548 -8.43 -37.38 -15.96
C GLU A 548 -8.01 -38.38 -17.06
N HIS A 549 -6.95 -39.15 -16.79
CA HIS A 549 -6.57 -40.30 -17.61
C HIS A 549 -6.41 -41.54 -16.71
N GLY A 550 -7.20 -42.57 -16.98
CA GLY A 550 -7.09 -43.86 -16.30
C GLY A 550 -7.69 -43.90 -14.88
N HIS A 551 -7.22 -44.85 -14.08
CA HIS A 551 -7.80 -45.22 -12.78
C HIS A 551 -7.65 -44.16 -11.68
N LEU A 552 -6.65 -43.28 -11.78
CA LEU A 552 -6.37 -42.22 -10.79
C LEU A 552 -7.33 -41.03 -10.85
N ALA A 553 -8.23 -40.99 -11.84
CA ALA A 553 -9.19 -39.90 -11.99
C ALA A 553 -10.06 -39.70 -10.73
N SER A 554 -10.43 -40.78 -10.05
CA SER A 554 -11.27 -40.73 -8.84
C SER A 554 -10.55 -40.21 -7.59
N GLU A 555 -9.21 -40.28 -7.58
CA GLU A 555 -8.36 -39.92 -6.43
C GLU A 555 -7.93 -38.45 -6.43
N MET A 556 -8.09 -37.75 -7.57
CA MET A 556 -7.67 -36.35 -7.70
C MET A 556 -8.72 -35.38 -7.18
N GLU A 557 -8.30 -34.47 -6.32
CA GLU A 557 -9.17 -33.41 -5.79
C GLU A 557 -9.31 -32.23 -6.76
N ILE A 558 -10.43 -31.50 -6.60
CA ILE A 558 -10.67 -30.23 -7.29
C ILE A 558 -9.85 -29.14 -6.60
N ASP A 559 -8.86 -28.58 -7.30
CA ASP A 559 -7.96 -27.54 -6.81
C ASP A 559 -8.17 -26.17 -7.49
N GLY A 560 -9.19 -26.06 -8.35
CA GLY A 560 -9.61 -24.83 -9.00
C GLY A 560 -11.13 -24.68 -9.04
N VAL A 561 -11.59 -23.43 -9.11
CA VAL A 561 -13.00 -23.06 -9.12
C VAL A 561 -13.27 -22.16 -10.31
N ASP A 562 -14.11 -22.59 -11.25
CA ASP A 562 -14.57 -21.74 -12.36
C ASP A 562 -15.46 -20.61 -11.81
N PHE A 563 -14.94 -19.38 -11.85
CA PHE A 563 -15.62 -18.20 -11.34
C PHE A 563 -16.95 -17.94 -12.05
N GLY A 564 -16.97 -18.08 -13.38
CA GLY A 564 -18.15 -17.79 -14.20
C GLY A 564 -19.30 -18.73 -13.87
N LYS A 565 -18.99 -20.02 -13.64
CA LYS A 565 -20.01 -20.99 -13.24
C LYS A 565 -20.42 -20.87 -11.77
N LEU A 566 -19.47 -20.67 -10.85
CA LEU A 566 -19.79 -20.51 -9.42
C LEU A 566 -20.70 -19.30 -9.20
N PHE A 567 -20.39 -18.18 -9.86
CA PHE A 567 -21.11 -16.92 -9.68
C PHE A 567 -22.18 -16.64 -10.75
N ALA A 568 -22.63 -17.66 -11.47
CA ALA A 568 -23.63 -17.50 -12.53
C ALA A 568 -24.94 -16.86 -12.00
N GLY A 569 -25.34 -17.19 -10.77
CA GLY A 569 -26.50 -16.59 -10.10
C GLY A 569 -26.27 -15.18 -9.54
N GLN A 570 -25.02 -14.71 -9.49
CA GLN A 570 -24.63 -13.41 -8.93
C GLN A 570 -24.13 -12.46 -10.03
N GLU A 571 -24.54 -12.68 -11.27
CA GLU A 571 -24.12 -11.92 -12.45
C GLU A 571 -22.60 -11.90 -12.68
N ALA A 572 -21.94 -13.07 -12.69
CA ALA A 572 -20.49 -13.17 -12.96
C ALA A 572 -20.00 -12.36 -14.18
N ASP A 573 -20.82 -12.25 -15.23
CA ASP A 573 -20.52 -11.50 -16.46
C ASP A 573 -20.43 -9.98 -16.26
N SER A 574 -21.10 -9.47 -15.22
CA SER A 574 -21.11 -8.05 -14.85
C SER A 574 -19.85 -7.63 -14.08
N LEU A 575 -18.96 -8.57 -13.71
CA LEU A 575 -17.72 -8.29 -13.00
C LEU A 575 -16.87 -7.24 -13.75
N ALA A 576 -16.47 -6.18 -13.05
CA ALA A 576 -15.51 -5.22 -13.58
C ALA A 576 -14.14 -5.88 -13.80
N PHE A 577 -13.52 -5.68 -14.95
CA PHE A 577 -12.23 -6.30 -15.26
C PHE A 577 -11.13 -5.81 -14.30
N THR A 578 -11.19 -4.56 -13.86
CA THR A 578 -10.32 -4.01 -12.80
C THR A 578 -10.47 -4.77 -11.48
N SER A 579 -11.66 -5.24 -11.11
CA SER A 579 -11.87 -6.05 -9.91
C SER A 579 -11.25 -7.44 -10.04
N ALA A 580 -11.30 -8.06 -11.22
CA ALA A 580 -10.59 -9.31 -11.49
C ALA A 580 -9.07 -9.13 -11.30
N LEU A 581 -8.51 -8.07 -11.90
CA LEU A 581 -7.09 -7.73 -11.77
C LEU A 581 -6.71 -7.40 -10.31
N ARG A 582 -7.53 -6.62 -9.60
CA ARG A 582 -7.29 -6.27 -8.19
C ARG A 582 -7.28 -7.51 -7.31
N MET A 583 -8.24 -8.43 -7.46
CA MET A 583 -8.23 -9.71 -6.72
C MET A 583 -6.91 -10.45 -6.92
N ASN A 584 -6.38 -10.45 -8.14
CA ASN A 584 -5.11 -11.08 -8.47
C ASN A 584 -3.88 -10.35 -7.90
N CYS A 585 -4.02 -9.08 -7.51
CA CYS A 585 -2.97 -8.22 -6.96
C CYS A 585 -3.16 -7.90 -5.47
N THR A 586 -4.10 -8.56 -4.77
CA THR A 586 -4.43 -8.24 -3.38
C THR A 586 -3.38 -8.79 -2.44
N TYR A 587 -2.23 -8.11 -2.40
CA TYR A 587 -1.11 -8.45 -1.54
C TYR A 587 -1.42 -8.05 -0.08
N PRO A 588 -1.20 -8.94 0.90
CA PRO A 588 -1.53 -8.67 2.30
C PRO A 588 -0.80 -7.43 2.81
N LEU A 589 -1.44 -6.73 3.75
CA LEU A 589 -0.99 -5.46 4.37
C LEU A 589 -1.15 -4.20 3.48
N ILE A 590 -1.19 -4.33 2.15
CA ILE A 590 -1.33 -3.18 1.23
C ILE A 590 -2.78 -3.01 0.79
N LEU A 591 -3.38 -4.09 0.27
CA LEU A 591 -4.76 -4.11 -0.21
C LEU A 591 -5.64 -4.97 0.71
N PRO A 592 -6.94 -4.64 0.85
CA PRO A 592 -7.87 -5.45 1.62
C PRO A 592 -8.25 -6.70 0.81
N ASN A 593 -8.36 -7.84 1.50
CA ASN A 593 -8.86 -9.09 0.92
C ASN A 593 -10.24 -8.87 0.28
N VAL A 594 -10.51 -9.56 -0.83
CA VAL A 594 -11.77 -9.39 -1.55
C VAL A 594 -12.75 -10.44 -1.10
N TRP A 595 -13.81 -9.99 -0.44
CA TRP A 595 -14.90 -10.84 0.01
C TRP A 595 -15.82 -11.19 -1.16
N LEU A 596 -16.16 -12.48 -1.30
CA LEU A 596 -16.98 -13.01 -2.38
C LEU A 596 -18.38 -13.45 -1.88
N PRO A 597 -19.43 -13.35 -2.72
CA PRO A 597 -20.82 -13.61 -2.31
C PRO A 597 -21.11 -15.12 -2.23
N THR A 598 -20.55 -15.75 -1.20
CA THR A 598 -20.59 -17.20 -0.98
C THR A 598 -21.10 -17.56 0.41
N ASP A 599 -21.62 -18.78 0.55
CA ASP A 599 -21.96 -19.40 1.83
C ASP A 599 -21.32 -20.80 1.96
N PRO A 600 -20.36 -21.01 2.88
CA PRO A 600 -19.75 -20.00 3.76
C PRO A 600 -19.01 -18.93 2.95
N SER A 601 -18.86 -17.75 3.58
CA SER A 601 -18.12 -16.62 3.02
C SER A 601 -16.64 -16.93 2.82
N VAL A 602 -16.14 -16.70 1.60
CA VAL A 602 -14.72 -16.81 1.27
C VAL A 602 -14.09 -15.49 0.84
N GLU A 603 -12.77 -15.42 0.98
CA GLU A 603 -11.96 -14.27 0.57
C GLU A 603 -10.94 -14.65 -0.52
N ALA A 604 -10.72 -13.74 -1.47
CA ALA A 604 -9.72 -13.87 -2.51
C ALA A 604 -8.48 -13.01 -2.21
N MET A 605 -7.31 -13.54 -2.57
CA MET A 605 -5.99 -12.98 -2.31
C MET A 605 -5.08 -13.10 -3.54
N ASP A 606 -3.93 -12.40 -3.52
CA ASP A 606 -2.94 -12.41 -4.60
C ASP A 606 -2.56 -13.84 -5.06
N ALA A 607 -2.50 -14.03 -6.38
CA ALA A 607 -2.13 -15.32 -6.99
C ALA A 607 -0.67 -15.73 -6.75
N GLY A 608 0.18 -14.78 -6.36
CA GLY A 608 1.60 -14.97 -6.04
C GLY A 608 1.87 -16.00 -4.96
N PHE A 609 0.89 -16.25 -4.07
CA PHE A 609 1.00 -17.26 -3.04
C PHE A 609 0.91 -18.70 -3.57
N ARG A 610 0.28 -18.92 -4.73
CA ARG A 610 -0.01 -20.26 -5.25
C ARG A 610 0.68 -20.58 -6.58
N ASP A 611 0.65 -19.67 -7.54
CA ASP A 611 1.25 -19.85 -8.86
C ASP A 611 1.79 -18.51 -9.37
N ASN A 612 2.86 -18.02 -8.73
CA ASN A 612 3.41 -16.70 -8.95
C ASN A 612 3.81 -16.45 -10.41
N TYR A 613 4.15 -17.49 -11.16
CA TYR A 613 4.61 -17.37 -12.55
C TYR A 613 3.56 -17.80 -13.59
N GLY A 614 2.42 -18.36 -13.17
CA GLY A 614 1.36 -18.85 -14.07
C GLY A 614 1.66 -20.16 -14.83
N ILE A 615 2.84 -20.76 -14.60
CA ILE A 615 3.28 -21.95 -15.34
C ILE A 615 2.37 -23.14 -15.06
N THR A 616 1.89 -23.30 -13.81
CA THR A 616 1.10 -24.47 -13.45
C THR A 616 -0.21 -24.50 -14.23
N LEU A 617 -0.87 -23.34 -14.34
CA LEU A 617 -2.11 -23.20 -15.09
C LEU A 617 -1.90 -23.37 -16.60
N ALA A 618 -0.85 -22.76 -17.16
CA ALA A 618 -0.51 -22.90 -18.57
C ALA A 618 -0.13 -24.35 -18.93
N ALA A 619 0.65 -25.03 -18.10
CA ALA A 619 0.98 -26.45 -18.28
C ALA A 619 -0.26 -27.34 -18.23
N ARG A 620 -1.21 -27.06 -17.33
CA ARG A 620 -2.50 -27.78 -17.27
C ARG A 620 -3.31 -27.58 -18.55
N PHE A 621 -3.34 -26.36 -19.08
CA PHE A 621 -4.00 -26.08 -20.37
C PHE A 621 -3.35 -26.89 -21.49
N VAL A 622 -2.02 -26.83 -21.61
CA VAL A 622 -1.27 -27.57 -22.64
C VAL A 622 -1.53 -29.07 -22.53
N HIS A 623 -1.49 -29.63 -21.31
CA HIS A 623 -1.75 -31.05 -21.09
C HIS A 623 -3.20 -31.43 -21.48
N THR A 624 -4.18 -30.57 -21.22
CA THR A 624 -5.59 -30.81 -21.56
C THR A 624 -5.84 -30.84 -23.07
N PHE A 625 -5.16 -29.98 -23.83
CA PHE A 625 -5.31 -29.89 -25.29
C PHE A 625 -4.12 -30.48 -26.07
N ARG A 626 -3.34 -31.37 -25.43
CA ARG A 626 -2.10 -31.91 -26.00
C ARG A 626 -2.33 -32.55 -27.38
N ASP A 627 -3.43 -33.28 -27.55
CA ASP A 627 -3.70 -34.05 -28.78
C ASP A 627 -3.89 -33.08 -29.96
N TRP A 628 -4.69 -32.02 -29.76
CA TRP A 628 -4.87 -30.94 -30.73
C TRP A 628 -3.55 -30.20 -31.01
N ILE A 629 -2.77 -29.89 -29.96
CA ILE A 629 -1.48 -29.20 -30.09
C ILE A 629 -0.49 -30.01 -30.92
N LEU A 630 -0.38 -31.32 -30.70
CA LEU A 630 0.54 -32.21 -31.40
C LEU A 630 0.18 -32.37 -32.89
N GLU A 631 -1.11 -32.38 -33.21
CA GLU A 631 -1.61 -32.50 -34.57
C GLU A 631 -1.43 -31.21 -35.39
N HIS A 632 -1.69 -30.05 -34.77
CA HIS A 632 -1.86 -28.79 -35.49
C HIS A 632 -0.68 -27.81 -35.38
N THR A 633 0.18 -27.95 -34.36
CA THR A 633 1.24 -26.97 -34.08
C THR A 633 2.63 -27.56 -34.27
N GLY A 634 3.62 -26.68 -34.44
CA GLY A 634 5.03 -27.07 -34.48
C GLY A 634 5.58 -27.50 -33.12
N GLY A 635 4.82 -27.31 -32.04
CA GLY A 635 5.23 -27.42 -30.64
C GLY A 635 4.84 -26.17 -29.84
N VAL A 636 5.12 -26.22 -28.54
CA VAL A 636 4.72 -25.27 -27.52
C VAL A 636 5.90 -24.40 -27.08
N VAL A 637 5.65 -23.11 -26.90
CA VAL A 637 6.64 -22.14 -26.42
C VAL A 637 6.11 -21.45 -25.17
N PHE A 638 6.78 -21.64 -24.04
CA PHE A 638 6.53 -20.85 -22.84
C PHE A 638 7.41 -19.60 -22.86
N VAL A 639 6.79 -18.43 -22.84
CA VAL A 639 7.49 -17.16 -22.64
C VAL A 639 7.26 -16.73 -21.20
N GLN A 640 8.28 -16.88 -20.38
CA GLN A 640 8.23 -16.56 -18.96
C GLN A 640 8.89 -15.19 -18.71
N ILE A 641 8.14 -14.24 -18.17
CA ILE A 641 8.65 -12.92 -17.79
C ILE A 641 8.70 -12.85 -16.27
N ARG A 642 9.91 -12.79 -15.73
CA ARG A 642 10.19 -12.90 -14.30
C ARG A 642 10.78 -11.59 -13.79
N CYS A 643 10.19 -11.05 -12.72
CA CYS A 643 10.79 -9.97 -11.95
C CYS A 643 11.69 -10.47 -10.81
N TRP A 644 11.88 -11.80 -10.69
CA TRP A 644 12.67 -12.48 -9.67
C TRP A 644 13.80 -13.28 -10.29
N GLN A 645 14.94 -13.34 -9.61
CA GLN A 645 15.99 -14.29 -9.95
C GLN A 645 15.48 -15.71 -9.73
N LYS A 646 15.99 -16.65 -10.52
CA LYS A 646 15.67 -18.08 -10.36
C LYS A 646 16.60 -18.77 -9.35
N ILE A 647 17.83 -18.28 -9.22
CA ILE A 647 18.86 -18.87 -8.37
C ILE A 647 19.38 -17.78 -7.46
N ASP A 648 19.03 -17.89 -6.17
CA ASP A 648 19.51 -17.00 -5.12
C ASP A 648 20.81 -17.53 -4.48
N PRO A 649 21.69 -16.64 -3.99
CA PRO A 649 22.84 -17.06 -3.21
C PRO A 649 22.39 -17.68 -1.89
N ILE A 650 22.97 -18.83 -1.54
CA ILE A 650 22.69 -19.52 -0.28
C ILE A 650 23.21 -18.67 0.89
N VAL A 651 22.29 -18.20 1.74
CA VAL A 651 22.63 -17.42 2.94
C VAL A 651 23.17 -18.36 4.02
N LYS A 652 24.36 -18.04 4.56
CA LYS A 652 24.96 -18.80 5.67
C LYS A 652 24.05 -18.74 6.91
N SER A 653 23.92 -19.86 7.63
CA SER A 653 23.11 -19.94 8.85
C SER A 653 23.94 -19.93 10.14
N ASP A 654 25.24 -19.64 10.04
CA ASP A 654 26.24 -19.94 11.09
C ASP A 654 26.06 -19.11 12.37
N SER A 655 25.50 -17.89 12.30
CA SER A 655 25.28 -17.04 13.47
C SER A 655 24.00 -16.21 13.35
N LYS A 656 22.97 -16.60 14.11
CA LYS A 656 21.69 -15.87 14.20
C LYS A 656 21.46 -15.40 15.63
N GLY A 657 21.13 -14.13 15.80
CA GLY A 657 20.76 -13.57 17.11
C GLY A 657 19.44 -14.16 17.63
N ILE A 658 19.18 -14.05 18.94
CA ILE A 658 17.96 -14.61 19.58
C ILE A 658 16.68 -14.11 18.91
N LEU A 659 16.60 -12.81 18.59
CA LEU A 659 15.45 -12.22 17.92
C LEU A 659 15.27 -12.76 16.49
N HIS A 660 16.37 -13.03 15.78
CA HIS A 660 16.34 -13.62 14.45
C HIS A 660 15.88 -15.08 14.49
N ASN A 661 16.28 -15.85 15.50
CA ASN A 661 15.82 -17.23 15.68
C ASN A 661 14.31 -17.31 15.95
N LEU A 662 13.76 -16.40 16.74
CA LEU A 662 12.32 -16.31 17.00
C LEU A 662 11.50 -15.99 15.73
N ILE A 663 12.08 -15.28 14.76
CA ILE A 663 11.42 -14.90 13.50
C ILE A 663 11.72 -15.92 12.37
N THR A 664 12.63 -16.88 12.59
CA THR A 664 13.07 -17.84 11.55
C THR A 664 11.93 -18.69 10.96
N PRO A 665 10.93 -19.19 11.73
CA PRO A 665 9.79 -19.88 11.13
C PRO A 665 8.99 -19.00 10.15
N ALA A 666 8.84 -17.70 10.44
CA ALA A 666 8.21 -16.76 9.53
C ALA A 666 9.06 -16.49 8.27
N SER A 667 10.38 -16.61 8.36
CA SER A 667 11.28 -16.51 7.20
C SER A 667 11.18 -17.71 6.25
N ALA A 668 10.70 -18.87 6.68
CA ALA A 668 10.43 -20.00 5.78
C ALA A 668 9.29 -19.69 4.79
N ALA A 669 8.33 -18.84 5.18
CA ALA A 669 7.33 -18.31 4.26
C ALA A 669 7.94 -17.41 3.16
N ALA A 670 9.11 -16.80 3.40
CA ALA A 670 9.82 -16.06 2.36
C ALA A 670 10.44 -16.99 1.29
N SER A 671 10.60 -18.28 1.58
CA SER A 671 11.07 -19.29 0.62
C SER A 671 9.95 -19.87 -0.26
N LEU A 672 8.71 -19.37 -0.14
CA LEU A 672 7.58 -19.80 -0.97
C LEU A 672 7.85 -19.67 -2.48
N THR A 673 8.57 -18.62 -2.90
CA THR A 673 8.93 -18.41 -4.31
C THR A 673 9.88 -19.49 -4.83
N ALA A 674 10.88 -19.89 -4.02
CA ALA A 674 11.83 -20.94 -4.37
C ALA A 674 11.16 -22.32 -4.44
N MET A 675 10.24 -22.64 -3.50
CA MET A 675 9.47 -23.88 -3.55
C MET A 675 8.62 -23.96 -4.83
N GLN A 676 7.96 -22.85 -5.22
CA GLN A 676 7.22 -22.79 -6.47
C GLN A 676 8.11 -22.99 -7.70
N ASP A 677 9.34 -22.48 -7.72
CA ASP A 677 10.27 -22.71 -8.83
C ASP A 677 10.62 -24.18 -9.01
N PHE A 678 10.85 -24.92 -7.91
CA PHE A 678 11.13 -26.36 -7.97
C PHE A 678 9.94 -27.16 -8.51
N ASP A 679 8.73 -26.85 -8.05
CA ASP A 679 7.50 -27.50 -8.55
C ASP A 679 7.24 -27.21 -10.03
N GLN A 680 7.53 -25.98 -10.48
CA GLN A 680 7.36 -25.58 -11.88
C GLN A 680 8.38 -26.26 -12.80
N ASP A 681 9.63 -26.39 -12.37
CA ASP A 681 10.64 -27.12 -13.15
C ASP A 681 10.26 -28.60 -13.31
N ASN A 682 9.77 -29.23 -12.24
CA ASN A 682 9.23 -30.60 -12.30
C ASN A 682 8.03 -30.69 -13.25
N THR A 683 7.11 -29.72 -13.19
CA THR A 683 5.93 -29.67 -14.07
C THR A 683 6.32 -29.54 -15.54
N LEU A 684 7.29 -28.68 -15.87
CA LEU A 684 7.78 -28.50 -17.23
C LEU A 684 8.51 -29.74 -17.75
N ALA A 685 9.30 -30.41 -16.91
CA ALA A 685 9.98 -31.65 -17.28
C ALA A 685 8.98 -32.76 -17.65
N LEU A 686 7.98 -32.98 -16.80
CA LEU A 686 6.91 -33.96 -17.07
C LEU A 686 6.10 -33.59 -18.32
N LEU A 687 5.88 -32.29 -18.58
CA LEU A 687 5.18 -31.84 -19.77
C LEU A 687 5.97 -32.09 -21.06
N ASP A 688 7.30 -31.93 -21.05
CA ASP A 688 8.15 -32.24 -22.22
C ASP A 688 8.09 -33.74 -22.56
N ASP A 689 8.13 -34.60 -21.54
CA ASP A 689 7.98 -36.05 -21.72
C ASP A 689 6.63 -36.42 -22.36
N VAL A 690 5.54 -35.76 -21.93
CA VAL A 690 4.18 -36.00 -22.46
C VAL A 690 4.00 -35.49 -23.88
N LEU A 691 4.60 -34.35 -24.24
CA LEU A 691 4.52 -33.80 -25.60
C LEU A 691 5.48 -34.49 -26.58
N GLY A 692 6.50 -35.17 -26.07
CA GLY A 692 7.58 -35.77 -26.85
C GLY A 692 8.76 -34.82 -27.05
N LYS A 693 9.96 -35.40 -27.09
CA LYS A 693 11.24 -34.67 -27.13
C LYS A 693 11.25 -33.57 -28.19
N ASN A 694 11.73 -32.38 -27.82
CA ASN A 694 11.88 -31.19 -28.68
C ASN A 694 10.56 -30.53 -29.12
N LYS A 695 9.43 -30.80 -28.43
CA LYS A 695 8.16 -30.11 -28.67
C LYS A 695 7.91 -28.96 -27.71
N LEU A 696 8.60 -28.90 -26.57
CA LEU A 696 8.50 -27.81 -25.59
C LEU A 696 9.75 -26.93 -25.63
N GLU A 697 9.55 -25.61 -25.73
CA GLU A 697 10.62 -24.61 -25.62
C GLU A 697 10.27 -23.62 -24.51
N VAL A 698 11.25 -23.20 -23.70
CA VAL A 698 11.04 -22.23 -22.61
C VAL A 698 11.99 -21.06 -22.77
N VAL A 699 11.45 -19.88 -23.05
CA VAL A 699 12.20 -18.62 -23.13
C VAL A 699 11.94 -17.81 -21.88
N ARG A 700 13.00 -17.42 -21.17
CA ARG A 700 12.90 -16.68 -19.91
C ARG A 700 13.49 -15.29 -20.05
N PHE A 701 12.72 -14.27 -19.71
CA PHE A 701 13.20 -12.90 -19.51
C PHE A 701 13.28 -12.63 -18.01
N LEU A 702 14.46 -12.27 -17.52
CA LEU A 702 14.70 -12.04 -16.11
C LEU A 702 15.07 -10.58 -15.86
N TYR A 703 14.38 -9.97 -14.90
CA TYR A 703 14.86 -8.74 -14.30
C TYR A 703 16.06 -9.06 -13.40
N ARG A 704 17.20 -8.46 -13.72
CA ARG A 704 18.34 -8.36 -12.80
C ARG A 704 18.71 -6.90 -12.66
N PRO A 705 18.82 -6.38 -11.42
CA PRO A 705 19.22 -5.00 -11.23
C PRO A 705 20.66 -4.81 -11.71
N VAL A 706 20.94 -3.67 -12.37
CA VAL A 706 22.28 -3.35 -12.88
C VAL A 706 23.30 -3.30 -11.73
N HIS A 707 22.86 -2.84 -10.56
CA HIS A 707 23.60 -2.92 -9.31
C HIS A 707 22.72 -3.55 -8.22
N LYS A 708 23.22 -4.58 -7.54
CA LYS A 708 22.47 -5.33 -6.50
C LYS A 708 21.90 -4.46 -5.37
N GLN A 709 22.54 -3.33 -5.06
CA GLN A 709 22.09 -2.38 -4.03
C GLN A 709 20.90 -1.50 -4.47
N ASN A 710 20.57 -1.55 -5.77
CA ASN A 710 19.57 -0.72 -6.44
C ASN A 710 18.37 -1.56 -6.93
N GLU A 711 18.16 -2.75 -6.36
CA GLU A 711 17.00 -3.56 -6.71
C GLU A 711 15.71 -2.76 -6.50
N ALA A 712 14.87 -2.72 -7.54
CA ALA A 712 13.60 -2.04 -7.46
C ALA A 712 12.69 -2.69 -6.39
N SER A 713 12.02 -1.84 -5.62
CA SER A 713 11.12 -2.24 -4.53
C SER A 713 9.93 -3.08 -5.01
N MET A 714 9.40 -3.92 -4.13
CA MET A 714 8.12 -4.59 -4.35
C MET A 714 7.01 -3.70 -3.79
N SER A 715 6.67 -2.64 -4.53
CA SER A 715 5.67 -1.67 -4.09
C SER A 715 4.71 -1.26 -5.21
N LEU A 716 3.70 -0.47 -4.83
CA LEU A 716 2.75 0.17 -5.74
C LEU A 716 3.26 1.53 -6.27
N HIS A 717 4.55 1.83 -6.04
CA HIS A 717 5.26 3.01 -6.51
C HIS A 717 6.62 2.60 -7.12
N LEU A 718 7.15 3.38 -8.05
CA LEU A 718 8.50 3.21 -8.57
C LEU A 718 9.19 4.57 -8.71
N SER A 719 10.42 4.66 -8.23
CA SER A 719 11.25 5.85 -8.44
C SER A 719 11.73 5.96 -9.89
N THR A 720 12.12 7.15 -10.31
CA THR A 720 12.66 7.36 -11.67
C THR A 720 13.87 6.46 -11.97
N ARG A 721 14.79 6.30 -11.02
CA ARG A 721 15.93 5.37 -11.16
C ARG A 721 15.46 3.92 -11.32
N GLU A 722 14.51 3.46 -10.51
CA GLU A 722 14.00 2.07 -10.60
C GLU A 722 13.36 1.81 -11.98
N LYS A 723 12.60 2.77 -12.51
CA LYS A 723 12.02 2.69 -13.85
C LYS A 723 13.10 2.53 -14.93
N LEU A 724 14.16 3.33 -14.86
CA LEU A 724 15.29 3.25 -15.80
C LEU A 724 16.06 1.93 -15.67
N ASP A 725 16.30 1.44 -14.45
CA ASP A 725 16.97 0.16 -14.20
C ASP A 725 16.17 -1.01 -14.81
N LEU A 726 14.85 -1.02 -14.64
CA LEU A 726 13.96 -2.02 -15.25
C LEU A 726 14.05 -1.99 -16.78
N MET A 727 14.00 -0.79 -17.40
CA MET A 727 14.12 -0.66 -18.85
C MET A 727 15.49 -1.10 -19.38
N GLN A 728 16.57 -0.78 -18.66
CA GLN A 728 17.92 -1.17 -19.04
C GLN A 728 18.15 -2.68 -18.88
N SER A 729 17.51 -3.32 -17.90
CA SER A 729 17.67 -4.75 -17.62
C SER A 729 17.30 -5.66 -18.81
N PHE A 730 16.38 -5.21 -19.68
CA PHE A 730 16.03 -5.91 -20.92
C PHE A 730 17.23 -6.11 -21.85
N TYR A 731 18.18 -5.18 -21.84
CA TYR A 731 19.36 -5.22 -22.70
C TYR A 731 20.54 -5.99 -22.10
N SER A 732 20.35 -6.68 -20.97
CA SER A 732 21.37 -7.56 -20.40
C SER A 732 21.72 -8.73 -21.34
N GLU A 733 22.92 -9.30 -21.19
CA GLU A 733 23.40 -10.37 -22.06
C GLU A 733 22.47 -11.59 -22.06
N GLU A 734 21.94 -11.96 -20.89
CA GLU A 734 21.01 -13.09 -20.73
C GLU A 734 19.69 -12.83 -21.48
N ASN A 735 19.08 -11.65 -21.33
CA ASN A 735 17.85 -11.31 -22.02
C ASN A 735 18.04 -11.15 -23.53
N ARG A 736 19.22 -10.69 -23.99
CA ARG A 736 19.58 -10.70 -25.42
C ARG A 736 19.66 -12.12 -25.99
N LYS A 737 20.22 -13.08 -25.23
CA LYS A 737 20.23 -14.50 -25.61
C LYS A 737 18.81 -15.05 -25.70
N SER A 738 17.96 -14.77 -24.71
CA SER A 738 16.54 -15.15 -24.70
C SER A 738 15.77 -14.54 -25.89
N LEU A 739 16.01 -13.27 -26.21
CA LEU A 739 15.39 -12.61 -27.37
C LEU A 739 15.84 -13.25 -28.69
N ALA A 740 17.13 -13.56 -28.84
CA ALA A 740 17.65 -14.24 -30.02
C ALA A 740 17.07 -15.65 -30.18
N ALA A 741 16.91 -16.38 -29.06
CA ALA A 741 16.25 -17.68 -29.03
C ALA A 741 14.78 -17.56 -29.46
N LEU A 742 14.04 -16.60 -28.90
CA LEU A 742 12.64 -16.35 -29.26
C LEU A 742 12.46 -16.06 -30.75
N LYS A 743 13.30 -15.17 -31.30
CA LYS A 743 13.29 -14.85 -32.74
C LYS A 743 13.51 -16.09 -33.60
N ARG A 744 14.44 -16.96 -33.21
CA ARG A 744 14.73 -18.21 -33.92
C ARG A 744 13.56 -19.19 -33.85
N ILE A 745 12.94 -19.31 -32.68
CA ILE A 745 11.82 -20.23 -32.43
C ILE A 745 10.59 -19.82 -33.23
N LEU A 746 10.24 -18.53 -33.27
CA LEU A 746 9.04 -18.03 -33.99
C LEU A 746 9.30 -17.69 -35.47
N ALA A 747 10.56 -17.73 -35.92
CA ALA A 747 10.89 -17.62 -37.34
C ALA A 747 10.56 -18.90 -38.11
N ARG A 748 10.71 -20.05 -37.45
CA ARG A 748 10.33 -21.38 -37.93
C ARG A 748 8.83 -21.58 -37.77
#